data_AF-A0A352PN71-F1
#
_entry.id   AF-A0A352PN71-F1
#
_cell.length_a   1.000
_cell.length_b   1.000
_cell.length_c   1.000
_cell.angle_alpha   90.00
_cell.angle_beta   90.00
_cell.angle_gamma   90.00
#
_symmetry.space_group_name_H-M   'P 1'
#
loop_
_entity.id
_entity.type
_entity.pdbx_description
1 polymer ?
#
loop_
_entity_poly.entity_id
_entity_poly.type
_entity_poly.pdbx_seq_one_letter_code
_entity_poly.pdbx_strand_id
1 'polypeptide(L)'
;MNKVGRFAKKVYQKHEVLRVISIAGIFLFALMPLIILAFNIKGNDLAFVFNDDKFYDSLKNTLIYTLVSALITTILAVITAYLLHSSSIKHKNIIVVILTLGMLVPTLSIGLGFRLLLNNNGFFNKIFKTSIDGIGMPGLILGSIVSSFPAAFLIIYDALKYEDKGPYDAASIMGIKRISTFFKLTLPYLKVAIISSFFASFTLIFSDYGIPMELSGKVNTLPLYLYDQILSLFKYGRGSIAGLVILIPALLSFVFDIIFKDNSSEEKQKRLIRSSKLFNALSLTVILLIAFFMFIPQLTFIILSFVKSFPNNMSFTFNNIIALFTNRNGLGVMRYLGNSLLMSLGVGLIGTIVSYLLGYLAVRKKGSLGKAVDLLSLSTIAIPGIVLGIGYIYLFKGVSFFYDSILILIVVNVFHFLGSPYLMAKNCLTKISKEYEVVGETLGISKFKIIFKVLIPSSASTLIEMFSYFFLNSMITISAVAFLCNADNQPLSILISTYEASQNYEMQSAISLLLLVVNISFKTIFTKLFDIIHFIKKKGGKEGMALTRYQFELLTFLERNGKKRYSQRYLSDMLTFSLGNINKLLKELTELDYIEMDASQELSLTEKGLKALEPYRVRKAIILAAGFGSRLAPVTLDIPKPLVKVNGTRIIDSLLDALVQKGITNIFIVRGYKREQFDDLLKKYPSIQFVDNENFNVMNNISSAMKVIDSIDRCYICEADLLINNPDIIRKYEFSSNYLGARVKETDDWCFKKVNGYVGKYTQGGEDCYQAYGISYWNEEDSAKLRNDIRKHYNSRGGKETLWENVPLKYFKKNYKIEIRTCFKSDIIEIDNFSELVSLDESYANYPKHEEFN
;
A
#
# COMPACT_ATOMS: atom_id res chain seq x y z
N MET A 1 -25.57 -28.90 19.07
CA MET A 1 -24.97 -27.64 19.56
C MET A 1 -23.71 -27.77 20.47
N ASN A 2 -23.15 -28.96 20.78
CA ASN A 2 -22.19 -29.09 21.91
C ASN A 2 -20.68 -29.24 21.61
N LYS A 3 -20.22 -29.33 20.35
CA LYS A 3 -18.76 -29.38 20.03
C LYS A 3 -18.18 -28.02 19.61
N VAL A 4 -18.90 -27.27 18.79
CA VAL A 4 -18.47 -25.93 18.31
C VAL A 4 -18.40 -24.91 19.46
N GLY A 5 -19.39 -24.92 20.37
CA GLY A 5 -19.42 -24.02 21.53
C GLY A 5 -18.27 -24.26 22.54
N ARG A 6 -17.89 -25.52 22.79
CA ARG A 6 -16.75 -25.84 23.68
C ARG A 6 -15.40 -25.45 23.07
N PHE A 7 -15.23 -25.58 21.75
CA PHE A 7 -14.02 -25.18 21.06
C PHE A 7 -13.88 -23.65 21.01
N ALA A 8 -14.98 -22.93 20.70
CA ALA A 8 -15.04 -21.47 20.75
C ALA A 8 -14.69 -20.94 22.15
N LYS A 9 -15.19 -21.58 23.23
CA LYS A 9 -14.89 -21.20 24.63
C LYS A 9 -13.41 -21.43 25.00
N LYS A 10 -12.80 -22.53 24.55
CA LYS A 10 -11.37 -22.82 24.76
C LYS A 10 -10.44 -21.85 24.03
N VAL A 11 -10.76 -21.47 22.79
CA VAL A 11 -9.99 -20.46 22.04
C VAL A 11 -10.22 -19.06 22.63
N TYR A 12 -11.42 -18.78 23.13
CA TYR A 12 -11.75 -17.53 23.82
C TYR A 12 -10.86 -17.32 25.07
N GLN A 13 -10.74 -18.33 25.92
CA GLN A 13 -9.87 -18.27 27.11
C GLN A 13 -8.39 -18.04 26.75
N LYS A 14 -7.86 -18.65 25.68
CA LYS A 14 -6.44 -18.49 25.29
C LYS A 14 -6.05 -17.06 24.93
N HIS A 15 -6.93 -16.28 24.28
CA HIS A 15 -6.64 -14.89 23.94
C HIS A 15 -6.72 -13.94 25.14
N GLU A 16 -7.61 -14.21 26.10
CA GLU A 16 -7.67 -13.43 27.34
C GLU A 16 -6.44 -13.67 28.20
N VAL A 17 -5.96 -14.91 28.30
CA VAL A 17 -4.69 -15.23 28.96
C VAL A 17 -3.52 -14.47 28.32
N LEU A 18 -3.41 -14.46 26.98
CA LEU A 18 -2.38 -13.70 26.27
C LEU A 18 -2.48 -12.19 26.56
N ARG A 19 -3.68 -11.62 26.62
CA ARG A 19 -3.87 -10.20 26.98
C ARG A 19 -3.43 -9.91 28.41
N VAL A 20 -3.77 -10.79 29.37
CA VAL A 20 -3.34 -10.64 30.76
C VAL A 20 -1.81 -10.72 30.87
N ILE A 21 -1.17 -11.68 30.18
CA ILE A 21 0.29 -11.78 30.11
C ILE A 21 0.91 -10.53 29.50
N SER A 22 0.34 -10.01 28.41
CA SER A 22 0.80 -8.76 27.78
C SER A 22 0.68 -7.56 28.71
N ILE A 23 -0.44 -7.42 29.41
CA ILE A 23 -0.67 -6.37 30.40
C ILE A 23 0.35 -6.49 31.53
N ALA A 24 0.54 -7.69 32.08
CA ALA A 24 1.53 -7.94 33.13
C ALA A 24 2.95 -7.63 32.66
N GLY A 25 3.31 -7.97 31.42
CA GLY A 25 4.61 -7.65 30.84
C GLY A 25 4.85 -6.15 30.71
N ILE A 26 3.89 -5.40 30.14
CA ILE A 26 4.02 -3.93 30.05
C ILE A 26 4.06 -3.30 31.44
N PHE A 27 3.23 -3.78 32.37
CA PHE A 27 3.27 -3.30 33.74
C PHE A 27 4.64 -3.53 34.37
N LEU A 28 5.16 -4.76 34.31
CA LEU A 28 6.45 -5.13 34.91
C LEU A 28 7.63 -4.33 34.36
N PHE A 29 7.67 -4.13 33.04
CA PHE A 29 8.86 -3.57 32.37
C PHE A 29 8.74 -2.09 31.99
N ALA A 30 7.56 -1.48 32.03
CA ALA A 30 7.39 -0.06 31.72
C ALA A 30 6.89 0.76 32.92
N LEU A 31 5.86 0.29 33.64
CA LEU A 31 5.21 1.07 34.69
C LEU A 31 5.78 0.81 36.09
N MET A 32 6.03 -0.44 36.44
CA MET A 32 6.57 -0.83 37.73
C MET A 32 7.93 -0.18 38.05
N PRO A 33 8.86 0.00 37.10
CA PRO A 33 10.09 0.76 37.33
C PRO A 33 9.82 2.19 37.79
N LEU A 34 8.80 2.86 37.24
CA LEU A 34 8.42 4.23 37.62
C LEU A 34 7.77 4.27 39.01
N ILE A 35 6.95 3.27 39.32
CA ILE A 35 6.32 3.12 40.63
C ILE A 35 7.41 2.93 41.70
N ILE A 36 8.35 2.01 41.46
CA ILE A 36 9.45 1.72 42.38
C ILE A 36 10.37 2.94 42.52
N LEU A 37 10.62 3.66 41.44
CA LEU A 37 11.37 4.93 41.47
C LEU A 37 10.72 5.92 42.46
N ALA A 38 9.41 6.08 42.41
CA ALA A 38 8.68 6.97 43.32
C ALA A 38 8.69 6.50 44.79
N PHE A 39 8.54 5.20 45.03
CA PHE A 39 8.54 4.64 46.39
C PHE A 39 9.91 4.62 47.08
N ASN A 40 11.01 4.72 46.32
CA ASN A 40 12.37 4.75 46.89
C ASN A 40 12.84 6.16 47.31
N ILE A 41 11.99 7.19 47.19
CA ILE A 41 12.32 8.56 47.63
C ILE A 41 12.17 8.68 49.15
N LYS A 42 13.26 9.01 49.85
CA LYS A 42 13.24 9.24 51.31
C LYS A 42 12.87 10.69 51.61
N GLY A 43 12.23 10.92 52.77
CA GLY A 43 11.83 12.28 53.19
C GLY A 43 12.98 13.30 53.23
N ASN A 44 14.17 12.86 53.65
CA ASN A 44 15.37 13.71 53.67
C ASN A 44 15.85 14.10 52.26
N ASP A 45 15.67 13.25 51.25
CA ASP A 45 16.03 13.57 49.86
C ASP A 45 15.05 14.62 49.30
N LEU A 46 13.78 14.51 49.66
CA LEU A 46 12.73 15.46 49.29
C LEU A 46 13.02 16.84 49.89
N ALA A 47 13.28 16.90 51.19
CA ALA A 47 13.65 18.14 51.86
C ALA A 47 14.95 18.76 51.30
N PHE A 48 15.91 17.94 50.87
CA PHE A 48 17.14 18.45 50.25
C PHE A 48 16.87 19.09 48.88
N VAL A 49 16.22 18.37 47.97
CA VAL A 49 16.02 18.84 46.58
C VAL A 49 15.15 20.09 46.52
N PHE A 50 14.10 20.18 47.34
CA PHE A 50 13.24 21.37 47.38
C PHE A 50 13.88 22.58 48.06
N ASN A 51 15.04 22.43 48.69
CA ASN A 51 15.86 23.53 49.23
C ASN A 51 17.17 23.75 48.45
N ASP A 52 17.38 23.02 47.36
CA ASP A 52 18.60 23.09 46.55
C ASP A 52 18.44 24.14 45.44
N ASP A 53 19.12 25.28 45.56
CA ASP A 53 19.09 26.34 44.54
C ASP A 53 19.51 25.82 43.15
N LYS A 54 20.45 24.87 43.10
CA LYS A 54 20.88 24.27 41.83
C LYS A 54 19.75 23.52 41.13
N PHE A 55 18.84 22.91 41.88
CA PHE A 55 17.68 22.22 41.32
C PHE A 55 16.73 23.21 40.65
N TYR A 56 16.40 24.32 41.31
CA TYR A 56 15.53 25.35 40.75
C TYR A 56 16.16 26.07 39.55
N ASP A 57 17.45 26.39 39.63
CA ASP A 57 18.19 26.95 38.49
C ASP A 57 18.16 26.00 37.30
N SER A 58 18.41 24.70 37.54
CA SER A 58 18.35 23.66 36.53
C SER A 58 16.96 23.55 35.90
N LEU A 59 15.90 23.57 36.72
CA LEU A 59 14.52 23.50 36.26
C LEU A 59 14.14 24.74 35.44
N LYS A 60 14.47 25.93 35.92
CA LYS A 60 14.19 27.20 35.23
C LYS A 60 14.90 27.26 33.88
N ASN A 61 16.20 26.97 33.84
CA ASN A 61 16.96 26.97 32.59
C ASN A 61 16.38 25.95 31.61
N THR A 62 16.06 24.75 32.09
CA THR A 62 15.46 23.69 31.26
C THR A 62 14.13 24.11 30.66
N LEU A 63 13.24 24.70 31.46
CA LEU A 63 11.96 25.22 30.97
C LEU A 63 12.16 26.31 29.91
N ILE A 64 13.07 27.27 30.13
CA ILE A 64 13.28 28.38 29.21
C ILE A 64 13.82 27.89 27.86
N TYR A 65 14.92 27.13 27.83
CA TYR A 65 15.50 26.71 26.55
C TYR A 65 14.58 25.73 25.82
N THR A 66 13.90 24.83 26.56
CA THR A 66 12.94 23.89 25.96
C THR A 66 11.76 24.63 25.32
N LEU A 67 11.16 25.58 26.03
CA LEU A 67 10.01 26.34 25.51
C LEU A 67 10.39 27.13 24.26
N VAL A 68 11.50 27.85 24.29
CA VAL A 68 11.98 28.66 23.17
C VAL A 68 12.33 27.77 21.97
N SER A 69 13.09 26.70 22.18
CA SER A 69 13.47 25.77 21.11
C SER A 69 12.28 25.05 20.52
N ALA A 70 11.32 24.58 21.33
CA ALA A 70 10.13 23.89 20.83
C ALA A 70 9.24 24.82 19.99
N LEU A 71 9.07 26.08 20.40
CA LEU A 71 8.34 27.09 19.62
C LEU A 71 9.02 27.35 18.26
N ILE A 72 10.32 27.65 18.27
CA ILE A 72 11.08 27.93 17.04
C ILE A 72 11.06 26.70 16.12
N THR A 73 11.28 25.51 16.66
CA THR A 73 11.27 24.26 15.91
C THR A 73 9.93 24.01 15.25
N THR A 74 8.83 24.20 15.98
CA THR A 74 7.48 24.03 15.44
C THR A 74 7.22 25.02 14.30
N ILE A 75 7.62 26.28 14.46
CA ILE A 75 7.48 27.31 13.42
C ILE A 75 8.28 26.92 12.16
N LEU A 76 9.54 26.53 12.32
CA LEU A 76 10.39 26.08 11.21
C LEU A 76 9.79 24.84 10.54
N ALA A 77 9.32 23.87 11.31
CA ALA A 77 8.69 22.66 10.80
C ALA A 77 7.42 22.98 9.98
N VAL A 78 6.55 23.88 10.46
CA VAL A 78 5.37 24.35 9.70
C VAL A 78 5.79 24.99 8.39
N ILE A 79 6.77 25.90 8.42
CA ILE A 79 7.25 26.60 7.22
C ILE A 79 7.82 25.58 6.22
N THR A 80 8.73 24.72 6.63
CA THR A 80 9.39 23.74 5.75
C THR A 80 8.38 22.73 5.21
N ALA A 81 7.50 22.18 6.05
CA ALA A 81 6.48 21.23 5.64
C ALA A 81 5.49 21.85 4.65
N TYR A 82 5.02 23.08 4.91
CA TYR A 82 4.12 23.80 4.02
C TYR A 82 4.77 24.11 2.67
N LEU A 83 6.00 24.63 2.65
CA LEU A 83 6.73 24.95 1.42
C LEU A 83 7.03 23.69 0.59
N LEU A 84 7.45 22.61 1.25
CA LEU A 84 7.73 21.35 0.58
C LEU A 84 6.45 20.70 0.06
N HIS A 85 5.36 20.74 0.81
CA HIS A 85 4.06 20.23 0.37
C HIS A 85 3.55 21.05 -0.83
N SER A 86 3.52 22.38 -0.70
CA SER A 86 2.87 23.33 -1.62
C SER A 86 3.66 23.70 -2.88
N SER A 87 4.90 23.23 -3.03
CA SER A 87 5.72 23.46 -4.22
C SER A 87 5.64 22.30 -5.22
N SER A 88 6.04 22.50 -6.48
CA SER A 88 6.17 21.43 -7.48
C SER A 88 7.62 20.98 -7.69
N ILE A 89 8.42 21.07 -6.63
CA ILE A 89 9.83 20.63 -6.60
C ILE A 89 9.92 19.13 -6.94
N LYS A 90 10.83 18.76 -7.84
CA LYS A 90 11.13 17.37 -8.19
C LYS A 90 11.89 16.69 -7.04
N HIS A 91 11.76 15.37 -6.91
CA HIS A 91 12.49 14.56 -5.92
C HIS A 91 12.32 15.00 -4.45
N LYS A 92 11.12 15.42 -4.04
CA LYS A 92 10.81 15.82 -2.65
C LYS A 92 11.25 14.79 -1.59
N ASN A 93 11.25 13.50 -1.93
CA ASN A 93 11.70 12.44 -1.01
C ASN A 93 13.17 12.59 -0.61
N ILE A 94 14.05 13.06 -1.52
CA ILE A 94 15.46 13.30 -1.19
C ILE A 94 15.59 14.43 -0.17
N ILE A 95 14.80 15.50 -0.33
CA ILE A 95 14.75 16.61 0.61
C ILE A 95 14.29 16.14 1.99
N VAL A 96 13.24 15.31 2.05
CA VAL A 96 12.77 14.73 3.31
C VAL A 96 13.87 13.90 3.98
N VAL A 97 14.62 13.10 3.22
CA VAL A 97 15.75 12.32 3.75
C VAL A 97 16.84 13.23 4.32
N ILE A 98 17.21 14.30 3.62
CA ILE A 98 18.22 15.25 4.12
C ILE A 98 17.74 15.93 5.42
N LEU A 99 16.50 16.41 5.44
CA LEU A 99 15.91 17.08 6.61
C LEU A 99 15.77 16.16 7.83
N THR A 100 15.75 14.85 7.63
CA THR A 100 15.58 13.84 8.70
C THR A 100 16.88 13.11 9.05
N LEU A 101 17.98 13.39 8.32
CA LEU A 101 19.26 12.69 8.49
C LEU A 101 19.83 12.83 9.91
N GLY A 102 19.56 13.96 10.58
CA GLY A 102 19.97 14.21 11.96
C GLY A 102 19.43 13.19 12.97
N MET A 103 18.32 12.50 12.66
CA MET A 103 17.77 11.43 13.52
C MET A 103 18.63 10.16 13.54
N LEU A 104 19.58 10.01 12.63
CA LEU A 104 20.43 8.82 12.53
C LEU A 104 21.70 8.92 13.39
N VAL A 105 21.82 9.96 14.21
CA VAL A 105 23.01 10.23 15.03
C VAL A 105 22.57 10.53 16.46
N PRO A 106 23.34 10.10 17.49
CA PRO A 106 23.07 10.51 18.87
C PRO A 106 23.03 12.04 19.02
N THR A 107 22.16 12.54 19.90
CA THR A 107 22.08 13.98 20.23
C THR A 107 23.41 14.52 20.76
N LEU A 108 24.18 13.70 21.47
CA LEU A 108 25.53 14.01 21.94
C LEU A 108 26.48 14.37 20.78
N SER A 109 26.40 13.69 19.64
CA SER A 109 27.21 14.03 18.46
C SER A 109 26.77 15.34 17.79
N ILE A 110 25.46 15.64 17.81
CA ILE A 110 24.95 16.94 17.33
C ILE A 110 25.48 18.06 18.23
N GLY A 111 25.48 17.84 19.55
CA GLY A 111 26.07 18.72 20.54
C GLY A 111 27.55 18.97 20.29
N LEU A 112 28.33 17.91 20.07
CA LEU A 112 29.75 17.99 19.70
C LEU A 112 29.94 18.85 18.44
N GLY A 113 29.16 18.60 17.40
CA GLY A 113 29.23 19.37 16.15
C GLY A 113 29.05 20.87 16.38
N PHE A 114 28.08 21.26 17.21
CA PHE A 114 27.89 22.67 17.58
C PHE A 114 28.97 23.20 18.51
N ARG A 115 29.45 22.41 19.47
CA ARG A 115 30.56 22.81 20.37
C ARG A 115 31.77 23.19 19.52
N LEU A 116 32.12 22.38 18.53
CA LEU A 116 33.25 22.61 17.63
C LEU A 116 33.03 23.78 16.66
N LEU A 117 31.78 24.05 16.30
CA LEU A 117 31.43 25.16 15.42
C LEU A 117 31.45 26.51 16.16
N LEU A 118 30.81 26.56 17.33
CA LEU A 118 30.40 27.78 18.04
C LEU A 118 31.30 28.16 19.22
N ASN A 119 32.24 27.31 19.62
CA ASN A 119 33.25 27.68 20.62
C ASN A 119 34.10 28.87 20.13
N ASN A 120 34.71 29.62 21.05
CA ASN A 120 35.58 30.76 20.74
C ASN A 120 36.71 30.41 19.76
N ASN A 121 37.27 29.20 19.84
CA ASN A 121 38.28 28.69 18.89
C ASN A 121 37.68 27.80 17.77
N GLY A 122 36.36 27.83 17.62
CA GLY A 122 35.57 27.05 16.69
C GLY A 122 35.75 27.41 15.22
N PHE A 123 35.25 26.55 14.33
CA PHE A 123 35.32 26.77 12.88
C PHE A 123 34.70 28.10 12.47
N PHE A 124 33.55 28.47 13.05
CA PHE A 124 32.84 29.69 12.69
C PHE A 124 33.68 30.93 13.02
N ASN A 125 34.16 31.02 14.26
CA ASN A 125 34.96 32.15 14.74
C ASN A 125 36.29 32.28 13.98
N LYS A 126 36.92 31.16 13.60
CA LYS A 126 38.14 31.19 12.76
C LYS A 126 37.89 31.68 11.33
N ILE A 127 36.80 31.24 10.70
CA ILE A 127 36.47 31.61 9.31
C ILE A 127 36.04 33.07 9.21
N PHE A 128 35.18 33.52 10.13
CA PHE A 128 34.62 34.88 10.11
C PHE A 128 35.42 35.88 10.94
N LYS A 129 36.50 35.45 11.60
CA LYS A 129 37.34 36.26 12.50
C LYS A 129 36.51 36.97 13.58
N THR A 130 35.56 36.24 14.17
CA THR A 130 34.67 36.70 15.24
C THR A 130 35.03 36.05 16.58
N SER A 131 34.43 36.52 17.67
CA SER A 131 34.60 35.97 19.04
C SER A 131 33.26 35.65 19.70
N ILE A 132 32.33 35.06 18.93
CA ILE A 132 31.00 34.71 19.43
C ILE A 132 31.11 33.42 20.23
N ASP A 133 30.89 33.47 21.54
CA ASP A 133 30.73 32.26 22.35
C ASP A 133 29.29 31.77 22.23
N GLY A 134 29.09 30.71 21.44
CA GLY A 134 27.78 30.08 21.32
C GLY A 134 27.55 28.96 22.34
N ILE A 135 28.42 28.76 23.33
CA ILE A 135 28.20 27.83 24.44
C ILE A 135 27.28 28.48 25.50
N GLY A 136 26.51 27.66 26.23
CA GLY A 136 25.52 28.12 27.19
C GLY A 136 24.12 28.16 26.58
N MET A 137 23.31 29.12 27.00
CA MET A 137 21.90 29.21 26.60
C MET A 137 21.69 29.27 25.07
N PRO A 138 22.47 30.04 24.29
CA PRO A 138 22.32 30.06 22.83
C PRO A 138 22.62 28.71 22.19
N GLY A 139 23.66 28.02 22.64
CA GLY A 139 24.04 26.69 22.17
C GLY A 139 22.99 25.65 22.50
N LEU A 140 22.48 25.66 23.73
CA LEU A 140 21.36 24.81 24.15
C LEU A 140 20.15 25.01 23.22
N ILE A 141 19.80 26.26 22.90
CA ILE A 141 18.66 26.56 22.04
C ILE A 141 18.88 26.02 20.62
N LEU A 142 20.03 26.32 20.01
CA LEU A 142 20.36 25.92 18.63
C LEU A 142 20.50 24.41 18.47
N GLY A 143 21.21 23.74 19.39
CA GLY A 143 21.35 22.28 19.40
C GLY A 143 20.02 21.57 19.58
N SER A 144 19.15 22.10 20.45
CA SER A 144 17.81 21.57 20.67
C SER A 144 16.89 21.73 19.46
N ILE A 145 17.04 22.82 18.69
CA ILE A 145 16.29 23.01 17.44
C ILE A 145 16.69 21.94 16.41
N VAL A 146 17.99 21.73 16.18
CA VAL A 146 18.45 20.76 15.18
C VAL A 146 18.06 19.32 15.53
N SER A 147 18.15 18.95 16.81
CA SER A 147 17.81 17.60 17.26
C SER A 147 16.31 17.28 17.21
N SER A 148 15.44 18.25 17.54
CA SER A 148 13.98 18.03 17.58
C SER A 148 13.25 18.33 16.27
N PHE A 149 13.84 19.13 15.38
CA PHE A 149 13.24 19.51 14.09
C PHE A 149 12.76 18.34 13.22
N PRO A 150 13.52 17.24 13.04
CA PRO A 150 13.07 16.14 12.20
C PRO A 150 11.74 15.52 12.67
N ALA A 151 11.57 15.33 13.98
CA ALA A 151 10.33 14.79 14.54
C ALA A 151 9.16 15.75 14.34
N ALA A 152 9.37 17.04 14.63
CA ALA A 152 8.39 18.10 14.45
C ALA A 152 7.92 18.22 12.99
N PHE A 153 8.88 18.18 12.06
CA PHE A 153 8.67 18.25 10.62
C PHE A 153 7.85 17.07 10.10
N LEU A 154 8.16 15.84 10.51
CA LEU A 154 7.43 14.65 10.07
C LEU A 154 5.96 14.69 10.50
N ILE A 155 5.67 15.09 11.74
CA ILE A 155 4.28 15.22 12.25
C ILE A 155 3.46 16.16 11.37
N ILE A 156 3.99 17.36 11.08
CA ILE A 156 3.28 18.36 10.29
C ILE A 156 3.22 17.98 8.81
N TYR A 157 4.31 17.46 8.26
CA TYR A 157 4.39 17.08 6.86
C TYR A 157 3.45 15.92 6.53
N ASP A 158 3.31 14.94 7.44
CA ASP A 158 2.36 13.85 7.27
C ASP A 158 0.91 14.31 7.39
N ALA A 159 0.58 15.25 8.30
CA ALA A 159 -0.75 15.84 8.40
C ALA A 159 -1.18 16.53 7.08
N LEU A 160 -0.23 17.22 6.42
CA LEU A 160 -0.45 17.88 5.13
C LEU A 160 -0.68 16.90 3.97
N LYS A 161 -0.07 15.71 3.98
CA LYS A 161 -0.20 14.73 2.87
C LYS A 161 -1.63 14.21 2.68
N TYR A 162 -2.44 14.22 3.74
CA TYR A 162 -3.81 13.70 3.74
C TYR A 162 -4.87 14.82 3.72
N GLU A 163 -4.46 16.06 3.48
CA GLU A 163 -5.37 17.20 3.43
C GLU A 163 -6.28 17.16 2.18
N ASP A 164 -7.57 17.45 2.36
CA ASP A 164 -8.53 17.49 1.25
C ASP A 164 -8.26 18.69 0.32
N LYS A 165 -8.29 18.43 -0.98
CA LYS A 165 -8.07 19.42 -2.04
C LYS A 165 -9.26 20.38 -2.21
N GLY A 166 -10.49 19.94 -1.92
CA GLY A 166 -11.73 20.68 -2.23
C GLY A 166 -11.71 22.16 -1.79
N PRO A 167 -11.47 22.47 -0.51
CA PRO A 167 -11.44 23.85 0.00
C PRO A 167 -10.39 24.74 -0.68
N TYR A 168 -9.27 24.16 -1.12
CA TYR A 168 -8.18 24.88 -1.76
C TYR A 168 -8.46 25.22 -3.22
N ASP A 169 -9.09 24.32 -3.95
CA ASP A 169 -9.51 24.57 -5.34
C ASP A 169 -10.59 25.65 -5.36
N ALA A 170 -11.57 25.60 -4.43
CA ALA A 170 -12.57 26.64 -4.26
C ALA A 170 -11.94 28.01 -3.96
N ALA A 171 -10.99 28.07 -3.02
CA ALA A 171 -10.27 29.29 -2.71
C ALA A 171 -9.49 29.85 -3.92
N SER A 172 -8.90 28.97 -4.74
CA SER A 172 -8.21 29.37 -5.97
C SER A 172 -9.15 29.93 -7.02
N ILE A 173 -10.35 29.36 -7.18
CA ILE A 173 -11.39 29.85 -8.10
C ILE A 173 -11.91 31.22 -7.64
N MET A 174 -12.07 31.40 -6.33
CA MET A 174 -12.48 32.67 -5.73
C MET A 174 -11.36 33.75 -5.69
N GLY A 175 -10.19 33.48 -6.29
CA GLY A 175 -9.08 34.44 -6.34
C GLY A 175 -8.42 34.72 -4.98
N ILE A 176 -8.62 33.86 -3.98
CA ILE A 176 -8.02 34.04 -2.66
C ILE A 176 -6.51 33.85 -2.76
N LYS A 177 -5.75 34.86 -2.29
CA LYS A 177 -4.28 34.83 -2.28
C LYS A 177 -3.75 33.71 -1.37
N ARG A 178 -2.65 33.07 -1.77
CA ARG A 178 -1.99 31.95 -1.03
C ARG A 178 -1.72 32.23 0.44
N ILE A 179 -1.35 33.46 0.79
CA ILE A 179 -1.11 33.84 2.20
C ILE A 179 -2.40 33.78 3.02
N SER A 180 -3.53 34.26 2.45
CA SER A 180 -4.85 34.10 3.07
C SER A 180 -5.28 32.64 3.11
N THR A 181 -5.01 31.87 2.05
CA THR A 181 -5.26 30.43 2.03
C THR A 181 -4.51 29.72 3.16
N PHE A 182 -3.24 30.08 3.41
CA PHE A 182 -2.45 29.53 4.50
C PHE A 182 -3.07 29.84 5.87
N PHE A 183 -3.33 31.10 6.19
CA PHE A 183 -3.85 31.48 7.51
C PHE A 183 -5.32 31.06 7.74
N LYS A 184 -6.15 31.00 6.69
CA LYS A 184 -7.59 30.72 6.82
C LYS A 184 -7.97 29.25 6.60
N LEU A 185 -7.17 28.47 5.87
CA LEU A 185 -7.45 27.05 5.60
C LEU A 185 -6.37 26.14 6.20
N THR A 186 -5.11 26.35 5.83
CA THR A 186 -4.02 25.45 6.20
C THR A 186 -3.71 25.47 7.70
N LEU A 187 -3.56 26.66 8.28
CA LEU A 187 -3.18 26.79 9.69
C LEU A 187 -4.29 26.28 10.64
N PRO A 188 -5.59 26.56 10.40
CA PRO A 188 -6.66 25.94 11.19
C PRO A 188 -6.73 24.42 11.05
N TYR A 189 -6.52 23.88 9.83
CA TYR A 189 -6.44 22.44 9.61
C TYR A 189 -5.28 21.80 10.38
N LEU A 190 -4.12 22.45 10.40
CA LEU A 190 -2.94 21.95 11.10
C LEU A 190 -2.94 22.17 12.62
N LYS A 191 -3.98 22.77 13.22
CA LYS A 191 -3.97 23.13 14.65
C LYS A 191 -3.57 21.96 15.57
N VAL A 192 -4.14 20.77 15.35
CA VAL A 192 -3.82 19.58 16.15
C VAL A 192 -2.39 19.12 15.90
N ALA A 193 -1.96 19.06 14.64
CA ALA A 193 -0.61 18.66 14.26
C ALA A 193 0.45 19.62 14.80
N ILE A 194 0.19 20.93 14.82
CA ILE A 194 1.07 21.97 15.37
C ILE A 194 1.24 21.78 16.88
N ILE A 195 0.15 21.58 17.61
CA ILE A 195 0.22 21.39 19.06
C ILE A 195 0.91 20.07 19.39
N SER A 196 0.62 18.99 18.66
CA SER A 196 1.27 17.69 18.82
C SER A 196 2.77 17.78 18.53
N SER A 197 3.15 18.49 17.46
CA SER A 197 4.54 18.74 17.08
C SER A 197 5.30 19.57 18.13
N PHE A 198 4.64 20.58 18.71
CA PHE A 198 5.18 21.35 19.82
C PHE A 198 5.43 20.49 21.06
N PHE A 199 4.44 19.71 21.52
CA PHE A 199 4.60 18.85 22.70
C PHE A 199 5.61 17.72 22.49
N ALA A 200 5.67 17.14 21.28
CA ALA A 200 6.68 16.16 20.91
C ALA A 200 8.09 16.77 20.98
N SER A 201 8.28 17.96 20.40
CA SER A 201 9.57 18.68 20.45
C SER A 201 9.93 19.06 21.87
N PHE A 202 8.97 19.60 22.63
CA PHE A 202 9.16 19.97 24.03
C PHE A 202 9.61 18.77 24.87
N THR A 203 8.93 17.63 24.74
CA THR A 203 9.24 16.40 25.50
C THR A 203 10.63 15.87 25.15
N LEU A 204 10.98 15.84 23.86
CA LEU A 204 12.30 15.42 23.40
C LEU A 204 13.40 16.32 23.97
N ILE A 205 13.22 17.64 23.91
CA ILE A 205 14.23 18.62 24.37
C ILE A 205 14.34 18.63 25.90
N PHE A 206 13.22 18.56 26.62
CA PHE A 206 13.18 18.63 28.09
C PHE A 206 13.87 17.42 28.74
N SER A 207 13.83 16.26 28.08
CA SER A 207 14.41 15.01 28.56
C SER A 207 15.77 14.68 27.93
N ASP A 208 16.25 15.49 26.98
CA ASP A 208 17.52 15.22 26.30
C ASP A 208 18.71 15.46 27.23
N TYR A 209 19.64 14.51 27.20
CA TYR A 209 20.90 14.58 27.93
C TYR A 209 22.05 15.03 27.02
N GLY A 210 22.02 14.65 25.74
CA GLY A 210 23.17 14.79 24.84
C GLY A 210 23.49 16.25 24.50
N ILE A 211 22.49 17.05 24.12
CA ILE A 211 22.70 18.47 23.82
C ILE A 211 23.15 19.24 25.07
N PRO A 212 22.50 19.11 26.25
CA PRO A 212 22.98 19.79 27.44
C PRO A 212 24.41 19.42 27.84
N MET A 213 24.79 18.14 27.75
CA MET A 213 26.15 17.70 28.10
C MET A 213 27.22 18.46 27.31
N GLU A 214 26.99 18.68 26.01
CA GLU A 214 27.97 19.33 25.14
C GLU A 214 27.89 20.87 25.19
N LEU A 215 26.69 21.44 25.28
CA LEU A 215 26.48 22.86 25.02
C LEU A 215 26.10 23.69 26.24
N SER A 216 25.87 23.08 27.41
CA SER A 216 25.43 23.81 28.61
C SER A 216 26.47 24.80 29.15
N GLY A 217 27.77 24.49 29.04
CA GLY A 217 28.83 25.29 29.64
C GLY A 217 28.63 25.44 31.15
N LYS A 218 28.31 26.65 31.61
CA LYS A 218 28.04 26.96 33.02
C LYS A 218 26.55 26.90 33.40
N VAL A 219 25.67 26.67 32.42
CA VAL A 219 24.21 26.66 32.63
C VAL A 219 23.81 25.30 33.20
N ASN A 220 23.34 25.28 34.45
CA ASN A 220 22.80 24.06 35.03
C ASN A 220 21.50 23.66 34.31
N THR A 221 21.33 22.38 34.01
CA THR A 221 20.12 21.82 33.36
C THR A 221 19.65 20.59 34.11
N LEU A 222 18.35 20.32 34.04
CA LEU A 222 17.70 19.27 34.83
C LEU A 222 18.18 17.86 34.45
N PRO A 223 18.39 17.52 33.15
CA PRO A 223 18.96 16.23 32.77
C PRO A 223 20.39 16.02 33.30
N LEU A 224 21.23 17.07 33.31
CA LEU A 224 22.58 17.00 33.86
C LEU A 224 22.58 16.91 35.39
N TYR A 225 21.69 17.66 36.06
CA TYR A 225 21.49 17.53 37.50
C TYR A 225 21.13 16.10 37.88
N LEU A 226 20.16 15.50 37.18
CA LEU A 226 19.79 14.10 37.40
C LEU A 226 20.98 13.16 37.22
N TYR A 227 21.73 13.31 36.13
CA TYR A 227 22.89 12.48 35.84
C TYR A 227 23.97 12.60 36.94
N ASP A 228 24.29 13.83 37.36
CA ASP A 228 25.26 14.12 38.41
C ASP A 228 24.86 13.53 39.76
N GLN A 229 23.58 13.67 40.16
CA GLN A 229 23.09 13.08 41.41
C GLN A 229 23.27 11.57 41.44
N ILE A 230 23.20 10.88 40.31
CA ILE A 230 23.19 9.42 40.25
C ILE A 230 24.58 8.85 40.00
N LEU A 231 25.29 9.32 38.99
CA LEU A 231 26.56 8.72 38.56
C LEU A 231 27.77 9.36 39.24
N SER A 232 27.71 10.67 39.54
CA SER A 232 28.80 11.33 40.27
C SER A 232 28.63 11.18 41.78
N LEU A 233 27.41 11.38 42.29
CA LEU A 233 27.16 11.48 43.73
C LEU A 233 26.52 10.23 44.36
N PHE A 234 26.09 9.25 43.54
CA PHE A 234 25.42 8.02 43.99
C PHE A 234 24.19 8.28 44.91
N LYS A 235 23.54 9.44 44.76
CA LYS A 235 22.31 9.85 45.47
C LYS A 235 21.07 9.55 44.62
N TYR A 236 20.79 8.26 44.49
CA TYR A 236 19.67 7.76 43.67
C TYR A 236 18.30 8.35 44.06
N GLY A 237 18.04 8.61 45.34
CA GLY A 237 16.77 9.21 45.80
C GLY A 237 16.55 10.63 45.26
N ARG A 238 17.60 11.47 45.26
CA ARG A 238 17.56 12.84 44.70
C ARG A 238 17.40 12.84 43.19
N GLY A 239 18.14 11.96 42.51
CA GLY A 239 18.01 11.76 41.06
C GLY A 239 16.62 11.25 40.65
N SER A 240 15.97 10.45 41.50
CA SER A 240 14.60 9.97 41.28
C SER A 240 13.58 11.12 41.27
N ILE A 241 13.74 12.12 42.14
CA ILE A 241 12.89 13.33 42.17
C ILE A 241 13.02 14.09 40.84
N ALA A 242 14.25 14.34 40.38
CA ALA A 242 14.48 14.98 39.09
C ALA A 242 13.89 14.16 37.93
N GLY A 243 14.01 12.82 37.98
CA GLY A 243 13.42 11.93 36.98
C GLY A 243 11.89 12.01 36.91
N LEU A 244 11.21 12.08 38.07
CA LEU A 244 9.76 12.28 38.11
C LEU A 244 9.34 13.64 37.54
N VAL A 245 10.13 14.70 37.76
CA VAL A 245 9.87 16.01 37.15
C VAL A 245 10.03 15.97 35.63
N ILE A 246 11.04 15.26 35.12
CA ILE A 246 11.25 15.04 33.68
C ILE A 246 10.08 14.26 33.04
N LEU A 247 9.37 13.43 33.81
CA LEU A 247 8.21 12.69 33.32
C LEU A 247 6.97 13.58 33.10
N ILE A 248 6.84 14.73 33.78
CA ILE A 248 5.63 15.56 33.75
C ILE A 248 5.27 16.03 32.33
N PRO A 249 6.19 16.64 31.53
CA PRO A 249 5.83 17.09 30.18
C PRO A 249 5.47 15.94 29.24
N ALA A 250 6.10 14.79 29.40
CA ALA A 250 5.82 13.61 28.60
C ALA A 250 4.41 13.06 28.87
N LEU A 251 3.98 13.07 30.15
CA LEU A 251 2.60 12.74 30.53
C LEU A 251 1.59 13.75 29.97
N LEU A 252 1.90 15.05 30.01
CA LEU A 252 1.04 16.08 29.42
C LEU A 252 0.89 15.90 27.90
N SER A 253 2.00 15.66 27.18
CA SER A 253 1.98 15.35 25.75
C SER A 253 1.12 14.13 25.45
N PHE A 254 1.29 13.06 26.24
CA PHE A 254 0.53 11.83 26.07
C PHE A 254 -0.97 12.01 26.31
N VAL A 255 -1.36 12.72 27.37
CA VAL A 255 -2.76 13.04 27.65
C VAL A 255 -3.35 13.89 26.52
N PHE A 256 -2.60 14.86 26.01
CA PHE A 256 -3.01 15.66 24.86
C PHE A 256 -3.28 14.79 23.62
N ASP A 257 -2.34 13.92 23.26
CA ASP A 257 -2.45 13.04 22.08
C ASP A 257 -3.64 12.06 22.18
N ILE A 258 -3.99 11.62 23.39
CA ILE A 258 -5.18 10.80 23.63
C ILE A 258 -6.47 11.59 23.41
N ILE A 259 -6.55 12.81 23.94
CA ILE A 259 -7.77 13.63 23.92
C ILE A 259 -8.03 14.17 22.51
N PHE A 260 -7.00 14.64 21.82
CA PHE A 260 -7.10 15.32 20.52
C PHE A 260 -6.83 14.41 19.33
N LYS A 261 -7.02 13.09 19.51
CA LYS A 261 -6.75 12.09 18.50
C LYS A 261 -7.51 12.35 17.21
N ASP A 262 -6.77 12.63 16.14
CA ASP A 262 -7.36 12.89 14.83
C ASP A 262 -7.85 11.58 14.19
N ASN A 263 -9.17 11.48 13.97
CA ASN A 263 -9.83 10.32 13.35
C ASN A 263 -9.89 10.42 11.81
N SER A 264 -9.20 11.38 11.20
CA SER A 264 -9.23 11.66 9.76
C SER A 264 -8.47 10.63 8.89
N SER A 265 -8.60 9.33 9.19
CA SER A 265 -8.00 8.21 8.46
C SER A 265 -8.85 7.74 7.27
N GLU A 266 -9.45 8.65 6.50
CA GLU A 266 -10.10 8.31 5.23
C GLU A 266 -9.18 8.68 4.06
N GLU A 267 -9.16 7.84 3.01
CA GLU A 267 -8.40 8.08 1.78
C GLU A 267 -8.90 9.35 1.08
N LYS A 268 -8.29 10.49 1.43
CA LYS A 268 -8.54 11.78 0.78
C LYS A 268 -7.74 11.91 -0.52
N GLN A 269 -8.33 12.57 -1.50
CA GLN A 269 -7.74 12.75 -2.83
C GLN A 269 -6.43 13.55 -2.74
N LYS A 270 -5.36 12.99 -3.31
CA LYS A 270 -4.05 13.67 -3.38
C LYS A 270 -4.14 14.96 -4.18
N ARG A 271 -3.73 16.06 -3.55
CA ARG A 271 -3.65 17.38 -4.18
C ARG A 271 -2.57 17.42 -5.27
N LEU A 272 -2.96 17.63 -6.53
CA LEU A 272 -2.05 18.04 -7.60
C LEU A 272 -1.84 19.57 -7.52
N ILE A 273 -0.67 19.99 -7.06
CA ILE A 273 -0.36 21.41 -6.83
C ILE A 273 0.34 21.98 -8.06
N ARG A 274 -0.33 22.95 -8.72
CA ARG A 274 0.30 23.81 -9.72
C ARG A 274 0.87 25.04 -9.02
N SER A 275 2.18 25.22 -9.07
CA SER A 275 2.89 26.38 -8.50
C SER A 275 3.73 27.11 -9.55
N SER A 276 3.94 28.41 -9.35
CA SER A 276 4.77 29.23 -10.23
C SER A 276 6.25 28.88 -10.08
N LYS A 277 7.04 29.12 -11.14
CA LYS A 277 8.50 28.86 -11.12
C LYS A 277 9.21 29.66 -10.03
N LEU A 278 8.84 30.93 -9.84
CA LEU A 278 9.42 31.79 -8.79
C LEU A 278 9.14 31.25 -7.38
N PHE A 279 7.90 30.83 -7.10
CA PHE A 279 7.55 30.26 -5.80
C PHE A 279 8.34 28.98 -5.52
N ASN A 280 8.53 28.13 -6.53
CA ASN A 280 9.34 26.92 -6.38
C ASN A 280 10.81 27.23 -6.10
N ALA A 281 11.39 28.22 -6.79
CA ALA A 281 12.77 28.63 -6.55
C ALA A 281 12.94 29.16 -5.11
N LEU A 282 12.08 30.08 -4.68
CA LEU A 282 12.10 30.61 -3.31
C LEU A 282 11.89 29.52 -2.26
N SER A 283 10.91 28.64 -2.47
CA SER A 283 10.64 27.51 -1.58
C SER A 283 11.85 26.60 -1.46
N LEU A 284 12.48 26.26 -2.59
CA LEU A 284 13.67 25.41 -2.62
C LEU A 284 14.83 26.09 -1.89
N THR A 285 15.08 27.39 -2.12
CA THR A 285 16.14 28.14 -1.44
C THR A 285 15.94 28.14 0.07
N VAL A 286 14.74 28.45 0.56
CA VAL A 286 14.44 28.44 2.01
C VAL A 286 14.62 27.05 2.60
N ILE A 287 14.14 26.02 1.91
CA ILE A 287 14.28 24.63 2.35
C ILE A 287 15.75 24.21 2.39
N LEU A 288 16.56 24.58 1.38
CA LEU A 288 17.99 24.27 1.34
C LEU A 288 18.77 24.99 2.43
N LEU A 289 18.42 26.25 2.75
CA LEU A 289 19.02 26.98 3.87
C LEU A 289 18.73 26.31 5.21
N ILE A 290 17.47 25.91 5.44
CA ILE A 290 17.08 25.17 6.65
C ILE A 290 17.80 23.82 6.69
N ALA A 291 17.78 23.06 5.59
CA ALA A 291 18.46 21.77 5.49
C ALA A 291 19.98 21.89 5.76
N PHE A 292 20.62 22.94 5.24
CA PHE A 292 22.02 23.24 5.50
C PHE A 292 22.24 23.50 6.98
N PHE A 293 21.45 24.38 7.60
CA PHE A 293 21.53 24.64 9.05
C PHE A 293 21.37 23.37 9.89
N MET A 294 20.44 22.48 9.51
CA MET A 294 20.23 21.19 10.19
C MET A 294 21.38 20.19 9.99
N PHE A 295 22.20 20.36 8.94
CA PHE A 295 23.29 19.45 8.57
C PHE A 295 24.69 19.96 8.99
N ILE A 296 24.83 21.25 9.29
CA ILE A 296 26.10 21.87 9.70
C ILE A 296 26.79 21.15 10.88
N PRO A 297 26.09 20.79 11.98
CA PRO A 297 26.74 20.10 13.10
C PRO A 297 27.34 18.76 12.69
N GLN A 298 26.63 18.02 11.82
CA GLN A 298 27.08 16.75 11.29
C GLN A 298 28.29 16.94 10.39
N LEU A 299 28.23 17.92 9.50
CA LEU A 299 29.38 18.29 8.66
C LEU A 299 30.62 18.62 9.51
N THR A 300 30.43 19.28 10.65
CA THR A 300 31.53 19.69 11.54
C THR A 300 32.28 18.50 12.15
N PHE A 301 31.56 17.52 12.73
CA PHE A 301 32.24 16.32 13.25
C PHE A 301 32.73 15.40 12.12
N ILE A 302 32.08 15.39 10.95
CA ILE A 302 32.57 14.66 9.77
C ILE A 302 33.95 15.19 9.39
N ILE A 303 34.11 16.52 9.29
CA ILE A 303 35.41 17.13 8.99
C ILE A 303 36.42 16.81 10.09
N LEU A 304 36.04 16.95 11.37
CA LEU A 304 36.97 16.73 12.48
C LEU A 304 37.47 15.28 12.56
N SER A 305 36.68 14.31 12.10
CA SER A 305 37.09 12.91 12.01
C SER A 305 38.36 12.70 11.17
N PHE A 306 38.66 13.63 10.25
CA PHE A 306 39.82 13.58 9.35
C PHE A 306 40.90 14.62 9.66
N VAL A 307 40.91 15.20 10.86
CA VAL A 307 41.87 16.23 11.26
C VAL A 307 42.88 15.69 12.28
N LYS A 308 44.15 16.09 12.18
CA LYS A 308 45.20 15.62 13.10
C LYS A 308 45.00 16.06 14.56
N SER A 309 44.75 17.33 14.79
CA SER A 309 44.53 17.86 16.14
C SER A 309 43.81 19.20 16.08
N PHE A 310 42.60 19.29 16.62
CA PHE A 310 41.87 20.54 16.72
C PHE A 310 42.16 21.23 18.08
N PRO A 311 42.34 22.55 18.11
CA PRO A 311 42.28 23.52 17.01
C PRO A 311 43.64 23.77 16.33
N ASN A 312 44.70 23.05 16.70
CA ASN A 312 46.10 23.42 16.45
C ASN A 312 46.62 23.01 15.06
N ASN A 313 46.23 21.84 14.57
CA ASN A 313 46.65 21.27 13.29
C ASN A 313 45.47 20.68 12.52
N MET A 314 44.93 21.47 11.60
CA MET A 314 43.78 21.13 10.74
C MET A 314 44.15 20.29 9.51
N SER A 315 45.38 19.76 9.44
CA SER A 315 45.82 18.95 8.30
C SER A 315 45.04 17.65 8.20
N PHE A 316 44.67 17.28 6.97
CA PHE A 316 43.92 16.07 6.67
C PHE A 316 44.70 14.80 7.06
N THR A 317 44.02 13.82 7.66
CA THR A 317 44.58 12.52 8.04
C THR A 317 43.50 11.45 8.14
N PHE A 318 43.88 10.18 7.92
CA PHE A 318 43.06 9.01 8.23
C PHE A 318 43.41 8.38 9.59
N ASN A 319 44.35 8.96 10.34
CA ASN A 319 44.88 8.34 11.56
C ASN A 319 43.79 8.09 12.61
N ASN A 320 42.83 8.99 12.79
CA ASN A 320 41.77 8.81 13.77
C ASN A 320 40.87 7.61 13.41
N ILE A 321 40.49 7.48 12.14
CA ILE A 321 39.70 6.34 11.64
C ILE A 321 40.48 5.03 11.79
N ILE A 322 41.77 5.01 11.42
CA ILE A 322 42.62 3.83 11.56
C ILE A 322 42.81 3.46 13.05
N ALA A 323 42.95 4.46 13.91
CA ALA A 323 43.15 4.27 15.34
C ALA A 323 41.95 3.61 16.02
N LEU A 324 40.72 3.84 15.54
CA LEU A 324 39.52 3.13 16.02
C LEU A 324 39.66 1.60 15.90
N PHE A 325 40.25 1.12 14.80
CA PHE A 325 40.31 -0.32 14.49
C PHE A 325 41.62 -1.00 14.90
N THR A 326 42.68 -0.24 15.15
CA THR A 326 44.01 -0.78 15.47
C THR A 326 44.26 -0.98 16.96
N ASN A 327 43.27 -0.68 17.81
CA ASN A 327 43.34 -0.82 19.26
C ASN A 327 44.52 -0.07 19.92
N ARG A 328 45.11 0.90 19.20
CA ARG A 328 46.30 1.67 19.63
C ARG A 328 46.06 2.49 20.91
N ASN A 329 44.80 2.76 21.23
CA ASN A 329 44.38 3.51 22.42
C ASN A 329 43.76 2.61 23.51
N GLY A 330 43.90 1.29 23.42
CA GLY A 330 43.44 0.33 24.45
C GLY A 330 41.94 0.00 24.46
N LEU A 331 41.13 0.64 23.60
CA LEU A 331 39.69 0.42 23.48
C LEU A 331 39.36 -0.10 22.07
N GLY A 332 39.18 -1.42 21.92
CA GLY A 332 38.92 -2.03 20.63
C GLY A 332 37.49 -1.76 20.16
N VAL A 333 37.30 -0.84 19.20
CA VAL A 333 35.98 -0.38 18.74
C VAL A 333 35.09 -1.50 18.23
N MET A 334 35.67 -2.58 17.69
CA MET A 334 34.92 -3.74 17.20
C MET A 334 34.05 -4.40 18.27
N ARG A 335 34.51 -4.43 19.54
CA ARG A 335 33.71 -4.96 20.65
C ARG A 335 32.47 -4.11 20.90
N TYR A 336 32.65 -2.80 21.01
CA TYR A 336 31.56 -1.84 21.24
C TYR A 336 30.56 -1.81 20.08
N LEU A 337 31.05 -1.88 18.85
CA LEU A 337 30.22 -2.00 17.65
C LEU A 337 29.43 -3.32 17.66
N GLY A 338 30.09 -4.43 18.02
CA GLY A 338 29.44 -5.73 18.20
C GLY A 338 28.33 -5.71 19.24
N ASN A 339 28.57 -5.11 20.40
CA ASN A 339 27.57 -4.92 21.46
C ASN A 339 26.39 -4.07 20.97
N SER A 340 26.64 -2.96 20.28
CA SER A 340 25.59 -2.12 19.68
C SER A 340 24.76 -2.87 18.65
N LEU A 341 25.39 -3.65 17.77
CA LEU A 341 24.70 -4.47 16.77
C LEU A 341 23.89 -5.59 17.41
N LEU A 342 24.45 -6.29 18.40
CA LEU A 342 23.74 -7.34 19.13
C LEU A 342 22.52 -6.79 19.87
N MET A 343 22.69 -5.66 20.57
CA MET A 343 21.60 -4.95 21.24
C MET A 343 20.53 -4.52 20.23
N SER A 344 20.90 -3.81 19.17
CA SER A 344 19.94 -3.27 18.19
C SER A 344 19.22 -4.33 17.37
N LEU A 345 19.88 -5.42 17.01
CA LEU A 345 19.24 -6.59 16.40
C LEU A 345 18.26 -7.25 17.38
N GLY A 346 18.66 -7.42 18.64
CA GLY A 346 17.79 -7.96 19.70
C GLY A 346 16.54 -7.10 19.91
N VAL A 347 16.71 -5.78 20.03
CA VAL A 347 15.61 -4.81 20.17
C VAL A 347 14.73 -4.81 18.92
N GLY A 348 15.33 -4.83 17.72
CA GLY A 348 14.61 -4.91 16.45
C GLY A 348 13.72 -6.15 16.36
N LEU A 349 14.26 -7.34 16.65
CA LEU A 349 13.54 -8.61 16.55
C LEU A 349 12.47 -8.73 17.64
N ILE A 350 12.86 -8.61 18.91
CA ILE A 350 11.96 -8.80 20.05
C ILE A 350 10.91 -7.68 20.06
N GLY A 351 11.31 -6.43 19.86
CA GLY A 351 10.41 -5.28 19.82
C GLY A 351 9.37 -5.41 18.72
N THR A 352 9.77 -5.81 17.50
CA THR A 352 8.81 -5.99 16.39
C THR A 352 7.79 -7.08 16.71
N ILE A 353 8.22 -8.22 17.25
CA ILE A 353 7.34 -9.33 17.64
C ILE A 353 6.35 -8.86 18.73
N VAL A 354 6.85 -8.22 19.79
CA VAL A 354 6.04 -7.75 20.91
C VAL A 354 5.05 -6.68 20.44
N SER A 355 5.50 -5.62 19.76
CA SER A 355 4.63 -4.55 19.26
C SER A 355 3.56 -5.07 18.28
N TYR A 356 3.90 -6.00 17.38
CA TYR A 356 2.93 -6.57 16.46
C TYR A 356 1.88 -7.42 17.16
N LEU A 357 2.30 -8.24 18.14
CA LEU A 357 1.40 -9.03 18.98
C LEU A 357 0.46 -8.14 19.79
N LEU A 358 0.98 -7.09 20.41
CA LEU A 358 0.17 -6.11 21.16
C LEU A 358 -0.84 -5.42 20.25
N GLY A 359 -0.43 -4.98 19.05
CA GLY A 359 -1.32 -4.42 18.04
C GLY A 359 -2.44 -5.38 17.62
N TYR A 360 -2.10 -6.66 17.41
CA TYR A 360 -3.07 -7.71 17.11
C TYR A 360 -4.09 -7.91 18.24
N LEU A 361 -3.60 -8.00 19.49
CA LEU A 361 -4.44 -8.19 20.67
C LEU A 361 -5.34 -6.98 20.95
N ALA A 362 -4.90 -5.77 20.63
CA ALA A 362 -5.68 -4.54 20.77
C ALA A 362 -6.79 -4.41 19.71
N VAL A 363 -6.50 -4.67 18.43
CA VAL A 363 -7.42 -4.41 17.30
C VAL A 363 -8.49 -5.49 17.12
N ARG A 364 -8.11 -6.75 17.25
CA ARG A 364 -8.92 -7.86 16.70
C ARG A 364 -10.14 -8.23 17.53
N LYS A 365 -10.19 -7.89 18.81
CA LYS A 365 -11.36 -8.17 19.67
C LYS A 365 -11.77 -6.97 20.51
N LYS A 366 -13.05 -6.63 20.48
CA LYS A 366 -13.67 -5.64 21.38
C LYS A 366 -13.68 -6.18 22.82
N GLY A 367 -13.32 -5.35 23.80
CA GLY A 367 -13.31 -5.71 25.22
C GLY A 367 -12.47 -4.74 26.07
N SER A 368 -12.71 -4.72 27.39
CA SER A 368 -11.98 -3.87 28.35
C SER A 368 -10.48 -4.18 28.37
N LEU A 369 -10.09 -5.45 28.36
CA LEU A 369 -8.68 -5.87 28.30
C LEU A 369 -7.98 -5.43 27.00
N GLY A 370 -8.70 -5.37 25.88
CA GLY A 370 -8.14 -4.85 24.63
C GLY A 370 -7.87 -3.34 24.71
N LYS A 371 -8.76 -2.58 25.34
CA LYS A 371 -8.55 -1.15 25.64
C LYS A 371 -7.40 -0.95 26.63
N ALA A 372 -7.26 -1.82 27.63
CA ALA A 372 -6.15 -1.78 28.58
C ALA A 372 -4.81 -2.01 27.88
N VAL A 373 -4.70 -3.04 27.03
CA VAL A 373 -3.51 -3.27 26.20
C VAL A 373 -3.20 -2.04 25.35
N ASP A 374 -4.21 -1.42 24.76
CA ASP A 374 -4.04 -0.22 23.93
C ASP A 374 -3.49 0.97 24.71
N LEU A 375 -4.13 1.31 25.83
CA LEU A 375 -3.70 2.43 26.68
C LEU A 375 -2.32 2.21 27.28
N LEU A 376 -2.03 1.00 27.77
CA LEU A 376 -0.73 0.66 28.35
C LEU A 376 0.39 0.70 27.30
N SER A 377 0.14 0.17 26.10
CA SER A 377 1.14 0.20 25.03
C SER A 377 1.41 1.61 24.53
N LEU A 378 0.40 2.48 24.50
CA LEU A 378 0.59 3.90 24.14
C LEU A 378 1.30 4.68 25.25
N SER A 379 1.07 4.32 26.53
CA SER A 379 1.68 5.02 27.67
C SER A 379 3.21 4.99 27.66
N THR A 380 3.82 4.00 27.00
CA THR A 380 5.28 3.90 26.92
C THR A 380 5.92 5.02 26.11
N ILE A 381 5.17 5.70 25.23
CA ILE A 381 5.63 6.90 24.51
C ILE A 381 6.01 8.01 25.49
N ALA A 382 5.31 8.08 26.62
CA ALA A 382 5.49 9.10 27.63
C ALA A 382 6.69 8.85 28.56
N ILE A 383 7.42 7.75 28.43
CA ILE A 383 8.43 7.36 29.42
C ILE A 383 9.83 7.67 28.89
N PRO A 384 10.53 8.69 29.42
CA PRO A 384 11.89 9.01 29.02
C PRO A 384 12.85 7.89 29.39
N GLY A 385 13.83 7.61 28.52
CA GLY A 385 14.77 6.51 28.71
C GLY A 385 15.62 6.68 29.98
N ILE A 386 15.98 7.91 30.33
CA ILE A 386 16.77 8.21 31.53
C ILE A 386 16.03 7.79 32.81
N VAL A 387 14.72 8.05 32.87
CA VAL A 387 13.86 7.71 34.01
C VAL A 387 13.66 6.19 34.08
N LEU A 388 13.45 5.55 32.92
CA LEU A 388 13.31 4.11 32.82
C LEU A 388 14.58 3.37 33.26
N GLY A 389 15.76 3.87 32.88
CA GLY A 389 17.07 3.31 33.27
C GLY A 389 17.25 3.25 34.79
N ILE A 390 16.92 4.33 35.50
CA ILE A 390 17.02 4.38 36.96
C ILE A 390 16.00 3.43 37.61
N GLY A 391 14.76 3.41 37.11
CA GLY A 391 13.75 2.48 37.59
C GLY A 391 14.19 1.02 37.43
N TYR A 392 14.90 0.70 36.35
CA TYR A 392 15.46 -0.63 36.11
C TYR A 392 16.60 -0.97 37.09
N ILE A 393 17.43 0.00 37.48
CA ILE A 393 18.41 -0.20 38.55
C ILE A 393 17.70 -0.65 39.83
N TYR A 394 16.69 0.10 40.29
CA TYR A 394 16.00 -0.25 41.53
C TYR A 394 15.29 -1.61 41.47
N LEU A 395 14.67 -1.91 40.34
CA LEU A 395 13.89 -3.14 40.19
C LEU A 395 14.77 -4.38 40.00
N PHE A 396 15.80 -4.31 39.14
CA PHE A 396 16.49 -5.50 38.67
C PHE A 396 17.88 -5.70 39.26
N LYS A 397 18.45 -4.76 40.03
CA LYS A 397 19.80 -4.90 40.63
C LYS A 397 20.03 -6.21 41.40
N GLY A 398 18.99 -6.82 41.98
CA GLY A 398 19.07 -8.10 42.68
C GLY A 398 19.01 -9.36 41.77
N VAL A 399 18.81 -9.20 40.46
CA VAL A 399 18.60 -10.29 39.50
C VAL A 399 19.83 -10.40 38.58
N SER A 400 20.91 -10.99 39.08
CA SER A 400 22.25 -10.97 38.43
C SER A 400 22.26 -11.48 36.98
N PHE A 401 21.57 -12.58 36.67
CA PHE A 401 21.54 -13.14 35.31
C PHE A 401 20.92 -12.18 34.27
N PHE A 402 20.06 -11.26 34.72
CA PHE A 402 19.39 -10.29 33.86
C PHE A 402 20.12 -8.95 33.88
N TYR A 403 20.40 -8.43 35.08
CA TYR A 403 20.97 -7.09 35.31
C TYR A 403 22.37 -6.92 34.73
N ASP A 404 23.25 -7.90 34.89
CA ASP A 404 24.64 -7.80 34.40
C ASP A 404 24.78 -8.22 32.92
N SER A 405 23.68 -8.58 32.26
CA SER A 405 23.67 -9.11 30.90
C SER A 405 23.26 -8.07 29.87
N ILE A 406 23.53 -8.32 28.58
CA ILE A 406 23.00 -7.46 27.50
C ILE A 406 21.46 -7.50 27.40
N LEU A 407 20.79 -8.48 28.04
CA LEU A 407 19.33 -8.61 28.01
C LEU A 407 18.64 -7.42 28.66
N ILE A 408 19.19 -6.84 29.73
CA ILE A 408 18.59 -5.65 30.36
C ILE A 408 18.58 -4.47 29.39
N LEU A 409 19.66 -4.31 28.60
CA LEU A 409 19.78 -3.27 27.58
C LEU A 409 18.80 -3.49 26.43
N ILE A 410 18.54 -4.74 26.05
CA ILE A 410 17.54 -5.07 25.03
C ILE A 410 16.14 -4.77 25.55
N VAL A 411 15.78 -5.26 26.74
CA VAL A 411 14.43 -5.11 27.29
C VAL A 411 14.10 -3.65 27.57
N VAL A 412 14.99 -2.89 28.19
CA VAL A 412 14.75 -1.47 28.49
C VAL A 412 14.49 -0.67 27.20
N ASN A 413 15.25 -0.94 26.13
CA ASN A 413 15.07 -0.26 24.85
C ASN A 413 13.82 -0.73 24.10
N VAL A 414 13.42 -2.01 24.20
CA VAL A 414 12.15 -2.50 23.66
C VAL A 414 10.98 -1.72 24.26
N PHE A 415 10.93 -1.56 25.59
CA PHE A 415 9.83 -0.86 26.24
C PHE A 415 9.91 0.66 26.08
N HIS A 416 11.11 1.25 26.08
CA HIS A 416 11.29 2.67 25.81
C HIS A 416 10.79 3.06 24.41
N PHE A 417 11.09 2.27 23.38
CA PHE A 417 10.70 2.55 22.00
C PHE A 417 9.39 1.86 21.56
N LEU A 418 8.67 1.18 22.46
CA LEU A 418 7.53 0.30 22.13
C LEU A 418 6.38 1.02 21.42
N GLY A 419 6.11 2.27 21.80
CA GLY A 419 4.88 2.97 21.49
C GLY A 419 4.70 3.28 20.00
N SER A 420 5.74 3.76 19.31
CA SER A 420 5.66 4.10 17.88
C SER A 420 5.46 2.85 17.00
N PRO A 421 6.25 1.77 17.14
CA PRO A 421 6.02 0.52 16.40
C PRO A 421 4.69 -0.16 16.76
N TYR A 422 4.23 -0.05 18.00
CA TYR A 422 2.89 -0.50 18.40
C TYR A 422 1.80 0.23 17.60
N LEU A 423 1.90 1.57 17.48
CA LEU A 423 0.94 2.37 16.71
C LEU A 423 0.98 2.02 15.22
N MET A 424 2.18 1.79 14.65
CA MET A 424 2.34 1.29 13.27
C MET A 424 1.61 -0.04 13.06
N ALA A 425 1.83 -1.00 13.97
CA ALA A 425 1.16 -2.30 13.92
C ALA A 425 -0.36 -2.18 14.04
N LYS A 426 -0.85 -1.39 15.00
CA LYS A 426 -2.27 -1.13 15.21
C LYS A 426 -2.92 -0.54 13.96
N ASN A 427 -2.31 0.47 13.35
CA ASN A 427 -2.84 1.14 12.16
C ASN A 427 -2.88 0.19 10.96
N CYS A 428 -1.82 -0.60 10.76
CA CYS A 428 -1.78 -1.63 9.71
C CYS A 428 -2.86 -2.69 9.89
N LEU A 429 -2.98 -3.23 11.11
CA LEU A 429 -3.94 -4.29 11.42
C LEU A 429 -5.39 -3.81 11.39
N THR A 430 -5.65 -2.53 11.69
CA THR A 430 -6.99 -1.94 11.59
C THR A 430 -7.47 -1.86 10.14
N LYS A 431 -6.54 -1.67 9.18
CA LYS A 431 -6.85 -1.66 7.74
C LYS A 431 -7.11 -3.05 7.15
N ILE A 432 -6.57 -4.10 7.76
CA ILE A 432 -6.78 -5.48 7.30
C ILE A 432 -8.10 -6.00 7.86
N SER A 433 -9.02 -6.38 6.96
CA SER A 433 -10.36 -6.89 7.25
C SER A 433 -10.35 -8.02 8.31
N LYS A 434 -11.38 -8.05 9.17
CA LYS A 434 -11.53 -9.05 10.26
C LYS A 434 -12.19 -10.35 9.78
N GLU A 435 -12.70 -10.33 8.55
CA GLU A 435 -13.40 -11.42 7.91
C GLU A 435 -12.44 -12.58 7.57
N TYR A 436 -11.14 -12.31 7.35
CA TYR A 436 -10.15 -13.36 7.12
C TYR A 436 -10.08 -14.38 8.27
N GLU A 437 -10.16 -13.91 9.52
CA GLU A 437 -10.20 -14.80 10.67
C GLU A 437 -11.49 -15.63 10.76
N VAL A 438 -12.63 -15.04 10.40
CA VAL A 438 -13.95 -15.71 10.43
C VAL A 438 -14.05 -16.78 9.34
N VAL A 439 -13.61 -16.46 8.12
CA VAL A 439 -13.54 -17.42 7.00
C VAL A 439 -12.58 -18.56 7.34
N GLY A 440 -11.40 -18.25 7.88
CA GLY A 440 -10.45 -19.27 8.31
C GLY A 440 -11.01 -20.19 9.41
N GLU A 441 -11.73 -19.64 10.39
CA GLU A 441 -12.44 -20.46 11.39
C GLU A 441 -13.48 -21.39 10.76
N THR A 442 -14.23 -20.92 9.76
CA THR A 442 -15.25 -21.71 9.04
C THR A 442 -14.62 -22.86 8.25
N LEU A 443 -13.42 -22.62 7.69
CA LEU A 443 -12.63 -23.61 6.96
C LEU A 443 -11.78 -24.53 7.89
N GLY A 444 -11.93 -24.42 9.21
CA GLY A 444 -11.14 -25.21 10.17
C GLY A 444 -9.66 -24.83 10.26
N ILE A 445 -9.27 -23.67 9.73
CA ILE A 445 -7.91 -23.14 9.77
C ILE A 445 -7.68 -22.44 11.11
N SER A 446 -6.63 -22.87 11.82
CA SER A 446 -6.27 -22.24 13.10
C SER A 446 -5.84 -20.77 12.92
N LYS A 447 -6.18 -19.91 13.89
CA LYS A 447 -5.79 -18.49 13.92
C LYS A 447 -4.29 -18.25 13.82
N PHE A 448 -3.49 -19.12 14.44
CA PHE A 448 -2.03 -19.04 14.33
C PHE A 448 -1.58 -19.14 12.87
N LYS A 449 -2.17 -20.07 12.11
CA LYS A 449 -1.91 -20.20 10.68
C LYS A 449 -2.35 -18.96 9.89
N ILE A 450 -3.46 -18.32 10.27
CA ILE A 450 -3.94 -17.08 9.64
C ILE A 450 -2.98 -15.92 9.93
N ILE A 451 -2.47 -15.79 11.17
CA ILE A 451 -1.47 -14.78 11.52
C ILE A 451 -0.23 -14.93 10.64
N PHE A 452 0.34 -16.14 10.54
CA PHE A 452 1.57 -16.37 9.78
C PHE A 452 1.40 -16.40 8.27
N LYS A 453 0.25 -16.87 7.74
CA LYS A 453 0.03 -16.99 6.29
C LYS A 453 -0.69 -15.81 5.65
N VAL A 454 -1.43 -15.02 6.43
CA VAL A 454 -2.25 -13.91 5.91
C VAL A 454 -1.79 -12.59 6.50
N LEU A 455 -1.83 -12.45 7.84
CA LEU A 455 -1.59 -11.15 8.48
C LEU A 455 -0.14 -10.69 8.37
N ILE A 456 0.82 -11.53 8.74
CA ILE A 456 2.26 -11.21 8.68
C ILE A 456 2.70 -10.89 7.23
N PRO A 457 2.39 -11.72 6.22
CA PRO A 457 2.72 -11.38 4.84
C PRO A 457 2.04 -10.10 4.36
N SER A 458 0.80 -9.85 4.78
CA SER A 458 0.09 -8.60 4.45
C SER A 458 0.75 -7.38 5.09
N SER A 459 1.23 -7.51 6.33
CA SER A 459 1.90 -6.48 7.12
C SER A 459 3.41 -6.37 6.89
N ALA A 460 4.00 -7.11 5.94
CA ALA A 460 5.46 -7.21 5.76
C ALA A 460 6.18 -5.85 5.65
N SER A 461 5.58 -4.89 4.95
CA SER A 461 6.11 -3.51 4.85
C SER A 461 6.19 -2.82 6.21
N THR A 462 5.10 -2.92 6.99
CA THR A 462 5.02 -2.34 8.33
C THR A 462 6.00 -3.04 9.27
N LEU A 463 6.17 -4.36 9.16
CA LEU A 463 7.13 -5.10 9.98
C LEU A 463 8.58 -4.67 9.74
N ILE A 464 8.98 -4.42 8.49
CA ILE A 464 10.31 -3.88 8.17
C ILE A 464 10.49 -2.48 8.73
N GLU A 465 9.47 -1.63 8.64
CA GLU A 465 9.51 -0.27 9.17
C GLU A 465 9.61 -0.26 10.71
N MET A 466 8.84 -1.10 11.38
CA MET A 466 8.92 -1.33 12.83
C MET A 466 10.32 -1.81 13.25
N PHE A 467 10.86 -2.80 12.54
CA PHE A 467 12.21 -3.32 12.79
C PHE A 467 13.26 -2.23 12.60
N SER A 468 13.18 -1.49 11.50
CA SER A 468 14.09 -0.38 11.19
C SER A 468 14.02 0.71 12.26
N TYR A 469 12.83 1.03 12.78
CA TYR A 469 12.66 2.02 13.85
C TYR A 469 13.35 1.57 15.14
N PHE A 470 13.07 0.35 15.59
CA PHE A 470 13.70 -0.20 16.79
C PHE A 470 15.22 -0.30 16.67
N PHE A 471 15.71 -0.82 15.54
CA PHE A 471 17.13 -1.00 15.27
C PHE A 471 17.88 0.34 15.31
N LEU A 472 17.41 1.34 14.55
CA LEU A 472 18.12 2.61 14.42
C LEU A 472 18.10 3.43 15.71
N ASN A 473 16.96 3.49 16.41
CA ASN A 473 16.86 4.24 17.67
C ASN A 473 17.68 3.59 18.80
N SER A 474 17.72 2.25 18.87
CA SER A 474 18.56 1.56 19.86
C SER A 474 20.05 1.67 19.54
N MET A 475 20.45 1.77 18.28
CA MET A 475 21.86 1.96 17.91
C MET A 475 22.46 3.28 18.41
N ILE A 476 21.64 4.34 18.47
CA ILE A 476 22.08 5.70 18.85
C ILE A 476 21.80 6.06 20.31
N THR A 477 21.07 5.23 21.04
CA THR A 477 20.59 5.58 22.38
C THR A 477 21.73 5.62 23.41
N ILE A 478 21.66 6.59 24.32
CA ILE A 478 22.60 6.79 25.44
C ILE A 478 21.84 6.77 26.77
N SER A 479 20.65 7.37 26.84
CA SER A 479 19.94 7.72 28.08
C SER A 479 19.80 6.56 29.08
N ALA A 480 18.99 5.53 28.80
CA ALA A 480 18.80 4.41 29.73
C ALA A 480 20.08 3.54 29.84
N VAL A 481 20.80 3.45 28.73
CA VAL A 481 21.93 2.53 28.55
C VAL A 481 23.12 2.95 29.41
N ALA A 482 23.39 4.25 29.55
CA ALA A 482 24.48 4.76 30.37
C ALA A 482 24.40 4.32 31.85
N PHE A 483 23.19 4.06 32.35
CA PHE A 483 22.96 3.60 33.73
C PHE A 483 23.05 2.09 33.90
N LEU A 484 22.82 1.33 32.81
CA LEU A 484 22.61 -0.12 32.86
C LEU A 484 23.75 -0.92 32.23
N CYS A 485 24.59 -0.30 31.40
CA CYS A 485 25.72 -0.98 30.81
C CYS A 485 26.86 -1.16 31.82
N ASN A 486 27.62 -2.23 31.66
CA ASN A 486 28.87 -2.50 32.35
C ASN A 486 30.02 -2.52 31.34
N ALA A 487 31.25 -2.73 31.81
CA ALA A 487 32.45 -2.73 30.98
C ALA A 487 32.41 -3.78 29.84
N ASP A 488 31.59 -4.83 29.97
CA ASP A 488 31.55 -5.92 29.00
C ASP A 488 30.53 -5.73 27.89
N ASN A 489 29.36 -5.17 28.23
CA ASN A 489 28.23 -5.00 27.32
C ASN A 489 28.05 -3.56 26.81
N GLN A 490 28.99 -2.66 27.12
CA GLN A 490 28.94 -1.26 26.71
C GLN A 490 28.82 -1.11 25.18
N PRO A 491 27.81 -0.38 24.69
CA PRO A 491 27.65 -0.11 23.27
C PRO A 491 28.50 1.09 22.81
N LEU A 492 28.68 1.18 21.49
CA LEU A 492 29.47 2.21 20.81
C LEU A 492 28.99 3.65 21.09
N SER A 493 27.69 3.87 21.32
CA SER A 493 27.14 5.18 21.63
C SER A 493 27.67 5.78 22.95
N ILE A 494 27.96 4.95 23.95
CA ILE A 494 28.51 5.40 25.25
C ILE A 494 29.99 5.78 25.11
N LEU A 495 30.70 5.22 24.14
CA LEU A 495 32.11 5.53 23.91
C LEU A 495 32.30 7.01 23.53
N ILE A 496 31.27 7.66 22.96
CA ILE A 496 31.25 9.10 22.70
C ILE A 496 31.43 9.88 24.01
N SER A 497 30.67 9.57 25.05
CA SER A 497 30.81 10.23 26.36
C SER A 497 32.12 9.91 27.06
N THR A 498 32.71 8.73 26.83
CA THR A 498 34.02 8.38 27.37
C THR A 498 35.12 9.27 26.78
N TYR A 499 35.11 9.49 25.46
CA TYR A 499 36.10 10.35 24.81
C TYR A 499 35.86 11.84 25.09
N GLU A 500 34.61 12.24 25.30
CA GLU A 500 34.24 13.57 25.79
C GLU A 500 34.89 13.87 27.15
N ALA A 501 34.78 12.95 28.11
CA ALA A 501 35.40 13.09 29.43
C ALA A 501 36.94 13.19 29.35
N SER A 502 37.55 12.57 28.32
CA SER A 502 38.99 12.68 28.04
C SER A 502 39.38 13.89 27.16
N GLN A 503 38.41 14.72 26.75
CA GLN A 503 38.55 15.86 25.83
C GLN A 503 39.18 15.50 24.47
N ASN A 504 38.97 14.28 23.99
CA ASN A 504 39.48 13.81 22.71
C ASN A 504 38.39 13.91 21.63
N TYR A 505 38.23 15.11 21.09
CA TYR A 505 37.16 15.45 20.15
C TYR A 505 37.30 14.74 18.79
N GLU A 506 38.53 14.42 18.38
CA GLU A 506 38.82 13.73 17.13
C GLU A 506 38.31 12.29 17.16
N MET A 507 38.56 11.56 18.25
CA MET A 507 38.05 10.21 18.46
C MET A 507 36.53 10.21 18.62
N GLN A 508 36.00 11.17 19.39
CA GLN A 508 34.57 11.34 19.57
C GLN A 508 33.85 11.58 18.23
N SER A 509 34.46 12.38 17.34
CA SER A 509 33.97 12.64 15.99
C SER A 509 34.04 11.40 15.10
N ALA A 510 35.17 10.66 15.15
CA ALA A 510 35.36 9.44 14.37
C ALA A 510 34.32 8.36 14.74
N ILE A 511 33.98 8.21 16.03
CA ILE A 511 32.92 7.31 16.49
C ILE A 511 31.54 7.77 16.01
N SER A 512 31.27 9.08 16.07
CA SER A 512 30.02 9.67 15.59
C SER A 512 29.83 9.45 14.08
N LEU A 513 30.91 9.60 13.30
CA LEU A 513 30.93 9.28 11.87
C LEU A 513 30.70 7.79 11.62
N LEU A 514 31.34 6.91 12.38
CA LEU A 514 31.14 5.46 12.26
C LEU A 514 29.67 5.07 12.50
N LEU A 515 29.03 5.60 13.54
CA LEU A 515 27.60 5.39 13.82
C LEU A 515 26.71 5.90 12.69
N LEU A 516 26.99 7.11 12.18
CA LEU A 516 26.23 7.68 11.06
C LEU A 516 26.32 6.79 9.82
N VAL A 517 27.52 6.32 9.45
CA VAL A 517 27.75 5.45 8.29
C VAL A 517 27.03 4.12 8.46
N VAL A 518 27.12 3.50 9.64
CA VAL A 518 26.43 2.24 9.96
C VAL A 518 24.91 2.42 9.83
N ASN A 519 24.34 3.47 10.43
CA ASN A 519 22.91 3.73 10.39
C ASN A 519 22.39 4.03 8.97
N ILE A 520 23.12 4.82 8.18
CA ILE A 520 22.78 5.05 6.76
C ILE A 520 22.80 3.74 5.97
N SER A 521 23.82 2.90 6.20
CA SER A 521 23.96 1.60 5.52
C SER A 521 22.76 0.70 5.82
N PHE A 522 22.40 0.54 7.10
CA PHE A 522 21.24 -0.26 7.50
C PHE A 522 19.92 0.35 7.01
N LYS A 523 19.74 1.67 7.09
CA LYS A 523 18.54 2.33 6.55
C LYS A 523 18.36 2.07 5.06
N THR A 524 19.47 2.08 4.31
CA THR A 524 19.47 1.78 2.86
C THR A 524 19.14 0.31 2.61
N ILE A 525 19.70 -0.61 3.40
CA ILE A 525 19.38 -2.05 3.32
C ILE A 525 17.89 -2.29 3.57
N PHE A 526 17.32 -1.72 4.63
CA PHE A 526 15.91 -1.89 4.97
C PHE A 526 14.98 -1.30 3.89
N THR A 527 15.36 -0.15 3.32
CA THR A 527 14.59 0.47 2.22
C THR A 527 14.61 -0.41 0.97
N LYS A 528 15.77 -0.93 0.58
CA LYS A 528 15.88 -1.88 -0.56
C LYS A 528 15.11 -3.17 -0.31
N LEU A 529 15.15 -3.71 0.91
CA LEU A 529 14.39 -4.89 1.29
C LEU A 529 12.87 -4.65 1.15
N PHE A 530 12.41 -3.47 1.58
CA PHE A 530 11.02 -3.05 1.38
C PHE A 530 10.65 -3.03 -0.12
N ASP A 531 11.49 -2.42 -0.97
CA ASP A 531 11.24 -2.35 -2.42
C ASP A 531 11.19 -3.73 -3.07
N ILE A 532 12.08 -4.64 -2.65
CA ILE A 532 12.11 -6.04 -3.13
C ILE A 532 10.83 -6.77 -2.73
N ILE A 533 10.40 -6.70 -1.46
CA ILE A 533 9.16 -7.35 -1.02
C ILE A 533 7.95 -6.76 -1.73
N HIS A 534 7.91 -5.45 -1.94
CA HIS A 534 6.86 -4.78 -2.68
C HIS A 534 6.82 -5.26 -4.14
N PHE A 535 7.99 -5.39 -4.78
CA PHE A 535 8.13 -5.93 -6.13
C PHE A 535 7.68 -7.39 -6.22
N ILE A 536 8.09 -8.25 -5.28
CA ILE A 536 7.68 -9.66 -5.22
C ILE A 536 6.16 -9.78 -5.03
N LYS A 537 5.55 -8.96 -4.16
CA LYS A 537 4.07 -8.92 -4.03
C LYS A 537 3.39 -8.47 -5.32
N LYS A 538 3.92 -7.46 -6.01
CA LYS A 538 3.38 -6.98 -7.29
C LYS A 538 3.51 -8.04 -8.39
N LYS A 539 4.58 -8.83 -8.39
CA LYS A 539 4.84 -9.89 -9.38
C LYS A 539 4.04 -11.17 -9.07
N GLY A 540 4.11 -11.67 -7.84
CA GLY A 540 3.38 -12.86 -7.39
C GLY A 540 1.86 -12.67 -7.26
N GLY A 541 1.38 -11.43 -7.13
CA GLY A 541 -0.04 -11.12 -7.22
C GLY A 541 -0.57 -11.06 -8.66
N LYS A 542 0.30 -10.85 -9.66
CA LYS A 542 -0.09 -10.68 -11.07
C LYS A 542 0.06 -11.96 -11.91
N GLU A 543 0.84 -12.94 -11.45
CA GLU A 543 0.87 -14.27 -12.06
C GLU A 543 -0.40 -15.04 -11.66
N GLY A 544 -1.41 -14.99 -12.54
CA GLY A 544 -2.72 -15.63 -12.36
C GLY A 544 -3.90 -14.67 -12.18
N MET A 545 -3.70 -13.34 -12.27
CA MET A 545 -4.80 -12.39 -12.20
C MET A 545 -5.51 -12.30 -13.57
N ALA A 546 -6.85 -12.33 -13.56
CA ALA A 546 -7.67 -12.11 -14.76
C ALA A 546 -7.26 -10.79 -15.44
N LEU A 547 -7.16 -10.79 -16.77
CA LEU A 547 -6.86 -9.58 -17.54
C LEU A 547 -7.94 -8.52 -17.25
N THR A 548 -7.53 -7.25 -17.17
CA THR A 548 -8.52 -6.16 -17.23
C THR A 548 -9.07 -6.07 -18.66
N ARG A 549 -10.28 -5.51 -18.84
CA ARG A 549 -10.88 -5.36 -20.18
C ARG A 549 -9.96 -4.63 -21.15
N TYR A 550 -9.31 -3.55 -20.70
CA TYR A 550 -8.38 -2.78 -21.51
C TYR A 550 -7.14 -3.58 -21.93
N GLN A 551 -6.57 -4.37 -21.01
CA GLN A 551 -5.45 -5.25 -21.33
C GLN A 551 -5.87 -6.33 -22.33
N PHE A 552 -7.03 -6.94 -22.12
CA PHE A 552 -7.60 -7.93 -23.03
C PHE A 552 -7.80 -7.38 -24.45
N GLU A 553 -8.42 -6.21 -24.60
CA GLU A 553 -8.67 -5.63 -25.93
C GLU A 553 -7.37 -5.27 -26.67
N LEU A 554 -6.36 -4.74 -25.97
CA LEU A 554 -5.07 -4.45 -26.58
C LEU A 554 -4.32 -5.73 -26.98
N LEU A 555 -4.30 -6.76 -26.11
CA LEU A 555 -3.65 -8.03 -26.43
C LEU A 555 -4.36 -8.75 -27.59
N THR A 556 -5.69 -8.79 -27.60
CA THR A 556 -6.45 -9.38 -28.73
C THR A 556 -6.27 -8.59 -30.03
N PHE A 557 -6.15 -7.26 -29.97
CA PHE A 557 -5.83 -6.44 -31.13
C PHE A 557 -4.46 -6.81 -31.72
N LEU A 558 -3.43 -6.98 -30.88
CA LEU A 558 -2.09 -7.37 -31.33
C LEU A 558 -2.07 -8.80 -31.87
N GLU A 559 -2.84 -9.71 -31.27
CA GLU A 559 -2.95 -11.10 -31.74
C GLU A 559 -3.55 -11.15 -33.15
N ARG A 560 -4.58 -10.32 -33.38
CA ARG A 560 -5.27 -10.23 -34.66
C ARG A 560 -4.43 -9.56 -35.76
N ASN A 561 -3.69 -8.51 -35.42
CA ASN A 561 -3.01 -7.67 -36.42
C ASN A 561 -1.52 -8.02 -36.62
N GLY A 562 -0.97 -8.87 -35.76
CA GLY A 562 0.41 -9.35 -35.81
C GLY A 562 1.45 -8.32 -35.36
N LYS A 563 2.72 -8.69 -35.52
CA LYS A 563 3.85 -7.81 -35.22
C LYS A 563 3.96 -6.70 -36.26
N LYS A 564 3.76 -5.44 -35.85
CA LYS A 564 3.90 -4.24 -36.70
C LYS A 564 4.28 -3.03 -35.85
N ARG A 565 4.65 -1.94 -36.52
CA ARG A 565 4.81 -0.63 -35.90
C ARG A 565 3.44 0.03 -35.70
N TYR A 566 3.02 0.21 -34.45
CA TYR A 566 1.79 0.92 -34.10
C TYR A 566 2.11 2.25 -33.41
N SER A 567 1.53 3.35 -33.90
CA SER A 567 1.58 4.60 -33.14
C SER A 567 0.57 4.54 -31.98
N GLN A 568 0.90 5.19 -30.86
CA GLN A 568 0.00 5.20 -29.70
C GLN A 568 -1.33 5.91 -30.02
N ARG A 569 -1.31 6.91 -30.92
CA ARG A 569 -2.52 7.57 -31.41
C ARG A 569 -3.38 6.61 -32.25
N TYR A 570 -2.77 5.85 -33.14
CA TYR A 570 -3.49 4.83 -33.92
C TYR A 570 -4.14 3.77 -33.02
N LEU A 571 -3.44 3.28 -31.99
CA LEU A 571 -4.02 2.36 -31.00
C LEU A 571 -5.15 3.01 -30.19
N SER A 572 -5.01 4.30 -29.86
CA SER A 572 -6.03 5.10 -29.17
C SER A 572 -7.33 5.14 -29.98
N ASP A 573 -7.23 5.42 -31.28
CA ASP A 573 -8.36 5.58 -32.19
C ASP A 573 -9.03 4.23 -32.46
N MET A 574 -8.25 3.19 -32.77
CA MET A 574 -8.77 1.85 -33.07
C MET A 574 -9.43 1.17 -31.87
N LEU A 575 -8.89 1.33 -30.67
CA LEU A 575 -9.44 0.74 -29.44
C LEU A 575 -10.44 1.67 -28.75
N THR A 576 -10.62 2.90 -29.22
CA THR A 576 -11.42 3.96 -28.57
C THR A 576 -11.00 4.25 -27.12
N PHE A 577 -9.71 4.06 -26.82
CA PHE A 577 -9.12 4.36 -25.50
C PHE A 577 -8.50 5.75 -25.52
N SER A 578 -8.34 6.39 -24.37
CA SER A 578 -7.59 7.66 -24.29
C SER A 578 -6.09 7.41 -24.48
N LEU A 579 -5.38 8.39 -25.05
CA LEU A 579 -3.93 8.29 -25.27
C LEU A 579 -3.16 8.02 -23.95
N GLY A 580 -3.61 8.64 -22.85
CA GLY A 580 -3.06 8.38 -21.51
C GLY A 580 -3.25 6.94 -21.06
N ASN A 581 -4.40 6.33 -21.36
CA ASN A 581 -4.67 4.93 -21.06
C ASN A 581 -3.80 4.00 -21.92
N ILE A 582 -3.63 4.27 -23.21
CA ILE A 582 -2.74 3.48 -24.08
C ILE A 582 -1.30 3.49 -23.56
N ASN A 583 -0.77 4.67 -23.23
CA ASN A 583 0.60 4.79 -22.70
C ASN A 583 0.77 4.00 -21.39
N LYS A 584 -0.23 4.06 -20.51
CA LYS A 584 -0.24 3.30 -19.27
C LYS A 584 -0.30 1.79 -19.54
N LEU A 585 -1.17 1.35 -20.43
CA LEU A 585 -1.37 -0.06 -20.78
C LEU A 585 -0.11 -0.66 -21.41
N LEU A 586 0.50 0.04 -22.38
CA LEU A 586 1.74 -0.42 -23.01
C LEU A 586 2.83 -0.61 -21.96
N LYS A 587 3.04 0.37 -21.08
CA LYS A 587 4.01 0.26 -19.98
C LYS A 587 3.69 -0.91 -19.05
N GLU A 588 2.44 -1.07 -18.66
CA GLU A 588 2.00 -2.15 -17.76
C GLU A 588 2.18 -3.54 -18.37
N LEU A 589 1.83 -3.71 -19.65
CA LEU A 589 1.93 -4.98 -20.36
C LEU A 589 3.38 -5.35 -20.66
N THR A 590 4.25 -4.38 -20.95
CA THR A 590 5.70 -4.60 -21.07
C THR A 590 6.31 -4.98 -19.70
N GLU A 591 5.93 -4.31 -18.61
CA GLU A 591 6.36 -4.70 -17.25
C GLU A 591 5.90 -6.13 -16.87
N LEU A 592 4.78 -6.58 -17.43
CA LEU A 592 4.23 -7.91 -17.23
C LEU A 592 4.83 -8.98 -18.14
N ASP A 593 5.67 -8.59 -19.09
CA ASP A 593 6.22 -9.46 -20.12
C ASP A 593 5.14 -10.08 -21.01
N TYR A 594 4.03 -9.37 -21.26
CA TYR A 594 2.95 -9.82 -22.15
C TYR A 594 3.12 -9.30 -23.59
N ILE A 595 3.80 -8.17 -23.74
CA ILE A 595 4.16 -7.58 -25.02
C ILE A 595 5.61 -7.16 -24.99
N GLU A 596 6.26 -7.22 -26.13
CA GLU A 596 7.63 -6.80 -26.33
C GLU A 596 7.71 -5.81 -27.49
N MET A 597 8.72 -4.94 -27.44
CA MET A 597 9.04 -4.02 -28.51
C MET A 597 10.47 -4.28 -28.93
N ASP A 598 10.68 -4.59 -30.20
CA ASP A 598 12.01 -4.92 -30.71
C ASP A 598 12.85 -3.66 -31.02
N ALA A 599 14.08 -3.88 -31.47
CA ALA A 599 15.01 -2.80 -31.85
C ALA A 599 14.48 -1.93 -33.00
N SER A 600 13.57 -2.45 -33.83
CA SER A 600 12.92 -1.78 -34.96
C SER A 600 11.65 -1.00 -34.55
N GLN A 601 11.33 -0.95 -33.24
CA GLN A 601 10.11 -0.35 -32.68
C GLN A 601 8.81 -1.05 -33.13
N GLU A 602 8.87 -2.32 -33.49
CA GLU A 602 7.69 -3.13 -33.76
C GLU A 602 7.19 -3.77 -32.47
N LEU A 603 5.87 -3.73 -32.28
CA LEU A 603 5.22 -4.26 -31.09
C LEU A 603 4.70 -5.67 -31.40
N SER A 604 5.04 -6.64 -30.55
CA SER A 604 4.56 -8.03 -30.64
C SER A 604 4.05 -8.56 -29.29
N LEU A 605 3.20 -9.58 -29.37
CA LEU A 605 2.84 -10.42 -28.22
C LEU A 605 3.98 -11.38 -27.90
N THR A 606 4.26 -11.54 -26.62
CA THR A 606 5.14 -12.61 -26.12
C THR A 606 4.34 -13.92 -25.97
N GLU A 607 5.04 -15.05 -25.79
CA GLU A 607 4.37 -16.31 -25.44
C GLU A 607 3.56 -16.22 -24.14
N LYS A 608 4.03 -15.43 -23.17
CA LYS A 608 3.34 -15.21 -21.90
C LYS A 608 2.05 -14.40 -22.11
N GLY A 609 2.08 -13.40 -23.01
CA GLY A 609 0.90 -12.65 -23.42
C GLY A 609 -0.14 -13.53 -24.10
N LEU A 610 0.28 -14.44 -24.98
CA LEU A 610 -0.61 -15.43 -25.60
C LEU A 610 -1.24 -16.38 -24.57
N LYS A 611 -0.43 -16.94 -23.65
CA LYS A 611 -0.94 -17.78 -22.55
C LYS A 611 -1.92 -17.03 -21.65
N ALA A 612 -1.77 -15.72 -21.48
CA ALA A 612 -2.72 -14.90 -20.71
C ALA A 612 -4.08 -14.72 -21.42
N LEU A 613 -4.15 -14.87 -22.74
CA LEU A 613 -5.40 -14.84 -23.52
C LEU A 613 -6.13 -16.19 -23.54
N GLU A 614 -5.43 -17.32 -23.39
CA GLU A 614 -6.02 -18.66 -23.48
C GLU A 614 -7.25 -18.92 -22.59
N PRO A 615 -7.35 -18.40 -21.34
CA PRO A 615 -8.57 -18.53 -20.54
C PRO A 615 -9.83 -17.93 -21.20
N TYR A 616 -9.66 -16.96 -22.11
CA TYR A 616 -10.71 -16.25 -22.82
C TYR A 616 -10.99 -16.83 -24.21
N ARG A 617 -10.31 -17.92 -24.59
CA ARG A 617 -10.42 -18.51 -25.91
C ARG A 617 -11.77 -19.19 -26.10
N VAL A 618 -12.41 -18.88 -27.22
CA VAL A 618 -13.62 -19.59 -27.65
C VAL A 618 -13.22 -20.99 -28.11
N ARG A 619 -13.81 -22.01 -27.50
CA ARG A 619 -13.44 -23.42 -27.74
C ARG A 619 -14.33 -24.12 -28.76
N LYS A 620 -15.61 -23.74 -28.80
CA LYS A 620 -16.63 -24.47 -29.57
C LYS A 620 -17.68 -23.52 -30.14
N ALA A 621 -18.45 -24.01 -31.09
CA ALA A 621 -19.70 -23.38 -31.51
C ALA A 621 -20.82 -24.42 -31.56
N ILE A 622 -22.03 -23.99 -31.23
CA ILE A 622 -23.26 -24.75 -31.29
C ILE A 622 -24.19 -23.99 -32.22
N ILE A 623 -24.67 -24.62 -33.27
CA ILE A 623 -25.57 -24.04 -34.26
C ILE A 623 -26.92 -24.76 -34.16
N LEU A 624 -27.99 -24.01 -33.87
CA LEU A 624 -29.34 -24.54 -33.76
C LEU A 624 -30.05 -24.45 -35.13
N ALA A 625 -30.15 -25.58 -35.83
CA ALA A 625 -30.59 -25.66 -37.24
C ALA A 625 -31.79 -26.60 -37.45
N ALA A 626 -32.54 -26.92 -36.39
CA ALA A 626 -33.56 -27.98 -36.43
C ALA A 626 -34.92 -27.54 -36.98
N GLY A 627 -35.17 -26.23 -37.09
CA GLY A 627 -36.47 -25.66 -37.44
C GLY A 627 -36.87 -25.86 -38.91
N PHE A 628 -38.19 -25.82 -39.17
CA PHE A 628 -38.76 -25.95 -40.51
C PHE A 628 -38.50 -24.71 -41.40
N GLY A 629 -38.66 -23.50 -40.85
CA GLY A 629 -38.52 -22.25 -41.61
C GLY A 629 -39.72 -21.96 -42.51
N SER A 630 -40.94 -22.06 -41.98
CA SER A 630 -42.20 -22.03 -42.76
C SER A 630 -42.44 -20.72 -43.50
N ARG A 631 -41.93 -19.61 -42.98
CA ARG A 631 -42.04 -18.27 -43.60
C ARG A 631 -41.24 -18.11 -44.89
N LEU A 632 -40.35 -19.05 -45.20
CA LEU A 632 -39.59 -19.11 -46.45
C LEU A 632 -40.17 -20.11 -47.46
N ALA A 633 -41.37 -20.64 -47.20
CA ALA A 633 -42.08 -21.45 -48.18
C ALA A 633 -42.33 -20.61 -49.45
N PRO A 634 -42.26 -21.20 -50.66
CA PRO A 634 -42.15 -22.63 -50.93
C PRO A 634 -40.72 -23.20 -50.91
N VAL A 635 -39.65 -22.40 -50.82
CA VAL A 635 -38.25 -22.91 -50.87
C VAL A 635 -37.98 -23.94 -49.78
N THR A 636 -38.52 -23.71 -48.58
CA THR A 636 -38.31 -24.59 -47.42
C THR A 636 -39.13 -25.88 -47.45
N LEU A 637 -39.99 -26.10 -48.44
CA LEU A 637 -40.65 -27.40 -48.65
C LEU A 637 -39.63 -28.48 -49.04
N ASP A 638 -38.61 -28.09 -49.80
CA ASP A 638 -37.62 -29.03 -50.32
C ASP A 638 -36.27 -28.98 -49.60
N ILE A 639 -35.87 -27.81 -49.11
CA ILE A 639 -34.53 -27.54 -48.57
C ILE A 639 -34.64 -26.88 -47.18
N PRO A 640 -33.92 -27.35 -46.13
CA PRO A 640 -33.86 -26.65 -44.85
C PRO A 640 -33.41 -25.19 -44.99
N LYS A 641 -34.04 -24.26 -44.25
CA LYS A 641 -33.71 -22.81 -44.29
C LYS A 641 -32.20 -22.53 -44.26
N PRO A 642 -31.38 -23.15 -43.39
CA PRO A 642 -29.93 -22.88 -43.35
C PRO A 642 -29.16 -23.27 -44.63
N LEU A 643 -29.72 -24.17 -45.44
CA LEU A 643 -29.11 -24.66 -46.68
C LEU A 643 -29.61 -23.91 -47.93
N VAL A 644 -30.57 -23.00 -47.78
CA VAL A 644 -31.00 -22.09 -48.86
C VAL A 644 -29.82 -21.22 -49.29
N LYS A 645 -29.68 -21.02 -50.60
CA LYS A 645 -28.58 -20.24 -51.17
C LYS A 645 -29.01 -18.80 -51.41
N VAL A 646 -28.15 -17.85 -51.06
CA VAL A 646 -28.26 -16.44 -51.40
C VAL A 646 -27.04 -16.08 -52.24
N ASN A 647 -27.25 -15.65 -53.47
CA ASN A 647 -26.20 -15.37 -54.45
C ASN A 647 -25.18 -16.53 -54.57
N GLY A 648 -25.69 -17.76 -54.60
CA GLY A 648 -24.90 -19.00 -54.73
C GLY A 648 -24.29 -19.57 -53.43
N THR A 649 -24.35 -18.86 -52.30
CA THR A 649 -23.78 -19.30 -51.01
C THR A 649 -24.89 -19.74 -50.06
N ARG A 650 -24.76 -20.92 -49.42
CA ARG A 650 -25.75 -21.36 -48.42
C ARG A 650 -25.69 -20.44 -47.21
N ILE A 651 -26.83 -20.07 -46.63
CA ILE A 651 -26.91 -19.14 -45.47
C ILE A 651 -25.92 -19.57 -44.37
N ILE A 652 -25.94 -20.86 -44.00
CA ILE A 652 -25.08 -21.42 -42.95
C ILE A 652 -23.58 -21.39 -43.27
N ASP A 653 -23.18 -21.40 -44.56
CA ASP A 653 -21.76 -21.38 -44.95
C ASP A 653 -21.09 -20.09 -44.50
N SER A 654 -21.79 -18.95 -44.49
CA SER A 654 -21.24 -17.67 -44.05
C SER A 654 -20.82 -17.68 -42.57
N LEU A 655 -21.63 -18.30 -41.71
CA LEU A 655 -21.33 -18.49 -40.29
C LEU A 655 -20.22 -19.53 -40.07
N LEU A 656 -20.27 -20.66 -40.79
CA LEU A 656 -19.25 -21.71 -40.68
C LEU A 656 -17.88 -21.22 -41.15
N ASP A 657 -17.82 -20.47 -42.25
CA ASP A 657 -16.59 -19.86 -42.75
C ASP A 657 -16.02 -18.86 -41.73
N ALA A 658 -16.86 -18.02 -41.13
CA ALA A 658 -16.43 -17.08 -40.09
C ALA A 658 -15.86 -17.82 -38.85
N LEU A 659 -16.51 -18.88 -38.38
CA LEU A 659 -16.04 -19.69 -37.24
C LEU A 659 -14.70 -20.37 -37.53
N VAL A 660 -14.58 -21.03 -38.69
CA VAL A 660 -13.36 -21.74 -39.09
C VAL A 660 -12.20 -20.76 -39.31
N GLN A 661 -12.46 -19.59 -39.91
CA GLN A 661 -11.44 -18.54 -40.10
C GLN A 661 -10.86 -18.06 -38.76
N LYS A 662 -11.64 -18.06 -37.67
CA LYS A 662 -11.17 -17.71 -36.32
C LYS A 662 -10.59 -18.91 -35.55
N GLY A 663 -10.45 -20.08 -36.19
CA GLY A 663 -9.89 -21.29 -35.59
C GLY A 663 -10.84 -22.04 -34.67
N ILE A 664 -12.16 -21.82 -34.78
CA ILE A 664 -13.19 -22.52 -34.01
C ILE A 664 -13.70 -23.67 -34.87
N THR A 665 -13.07 -24.84 -34.77
CA THR A 665 -13.36 -26.01 -35.62
C THR A 665 -14.24 -27.07 -34.95
N ASN A 666 -14.36 -27.02 -33.62
CA ASN A 666 -15.25 -27.90 -32.86
C ASN A 666 -16.68 -27.34 -32.88
N ILE A 667 -17.45 -27.72 -33.90
CA ILE A 667 -18.76 -27.17 -34.21
C ILE A 667 -19.82 -28.27 -34.11
N PHE A 668 -20.85 -28.04 -33.28
CA PHE A 668 -22.02 -28.89 -33.17
C PHE A 668 -23.16 -28.27 -33.98
N ILE A 669 -23.78 -29.01 -34.90
CA ILE A 669 -25.00 -28.58 -35.60
C ILE A 669 -26.15 -29.44 -35.12
N VAL A 670 -27.16 -28.80 -34.51
CA VAL A 670 -28.39 -29.46 -34.07
C VAL A 670 -29.40 -29.47 -35.21
N ARG A 671 -29.69 -30.65 -35.76
CA ARG A 671 -30.55 -30.84 -36.94
C ARG A 671 -31.92 -31.40 -36.57
N GLY A 672 -32.89 -31.22 -37.46
CA GLY A 672 -34.26 -31.70 -37.29
C GLY A 672 -34.91 -31.93 -38.65
N TYR A 673 -35.57 -30.91 -39.18
CA TYR A 673 -36.20 -30.97 -40.49
C TYR A 673 -35.19 -31.31 -41.62
N LYS A 674 -35.49 -32.37 -42.40
CA LYS A 674 -34.67 -32.92 -43.51
C LYS A 674 -33.17 -33.01 -43.18
N ARG A 675 -32.85 -33.53 -42.00
CA ARG A 675 -31.49 -33.60 -41.42
C ARG A 675 -30.42 -34.20 -42.34
N GLU A 676 -30.78 -35.14 -43.21
CA GLU A 676 -29.85 -35.84 -44.11
C GLU A 676 -29.19 -34.87 -45.12
N GLN A 677 -29.87 -33.78 -45.49
CA GLN A 677 -29.31 -32.80 -46.43
C GLN A 677 -28.11 -32.01 -45.87
N PHE A 678 -27.94 -31.98 -44.54
CA PHE A 678 -26.80 -31.33 -43.91
C PHE A 678 -25.49 -32.12 -44.12
N ASP A 679 -25.54 -33.39 -44.50
CA ASP A 679 -24.35 -34.23 -44.69
C ASP A 679 -23.42 -33.66 -45.79
N ASP A 680 -23.98 -32.90 -46.74
CA ASP A 680 -23.20 -32.16 -47.75
C ASP A 680 -22.27 -31.09 -47.15
N LEU A 681 -22.51 -30.63 -45.91
CA LEU A 681 -21.60 -29.72 -45.21
C LEU A 681 -20.26 -30.40 -44.87
N LEU A 682 -20.25 -31.70 -44.62
CA LEU A 682 -19.03 -32.44 -44.24
C LEU A 682 -17.97 -32.43 -45.36
N LYS A 683 -18.37 -32.23 -46.62
CA LYS A 683 -17.45 -32.07 -47.76
C LYS A 683 -16.53 -30.86 -47.59
N LYS A 684 -17.05 -29.75 -47.04
CA LYS A 684 -16.30 -28.51 -46.82
C LYS A 684 -15.79 -28.39 -45.37
N TYR A 685 -16.54 -28.93 -44.41
CA TYR A 685 -16.27 -28.80 -42.97
C TYR A 685 -16.25 -30.18 -42.28
N PRO A 686 -15.15 -30.95 -42.45
CA PRO A 686 -15.09 -32.34 -41.98
C PRO A 686 -15.09 -32.49 -40.45
N SER A 687 -14.84 -31.42 -39.69
CA SER A 687 -14.80 -31.43 -38.22
C SER A 687 -16.15 -31.18 -37.55
N ILE A 688 -17.22 -30.95 -38.31
CA ILE A 688 -18.57 -30.71 -37.76
C ILE A 688 -19.12 -32.00 -37.14
N GLN A 689 -19.82 -31.85 -36.02
CA GLN A 689 -20.54 -32.90 -35.33
C GLN A 689 -22.04 -32.65 -35.40
N PHE A 690 -22.78 -33.63 -35.89
CA PHE A 690 -24.24 -33.53 -35.97
C PHE A 690 -24.91 -34.09 -34.72
N VAL A 691 -25.96 -33.41 -34.28
CA VAL A 691 -26.82 -33.85 -33.18
C VAL A 691 -28.27 -33.73 -33.63
N ASP A 692 -29.02 -34.82 -33.60
CA ASP A 692 -30.39 -34.82 -34.10
C ASP A 692 -31.40 -34.53 -32.97
N ASN A 693 -32.35 -33.63 -33.25
CA ASN A 693 -33.47 -33.30 -32.39
C ASN A 693 -34.80 -33.74 -33.02
N GLU A 694 -35.34 -34.87 -32.55
CA GLU A 694 -36.62 -35.41 -33.03
C GLU A 694 -37.84 -34.57 -32.59
N ASN A 695 -37.71 -33.75 -31.55
CA ASN A 695 -38.82 -32.97 -30.99
C ASN A 695 -38.95 -31.57 -31.58
N PHE A 696 -38.26 -31.26 -32.68
CA PHE A 696 -38.20 -29.92 -33.29
C PHE A 696 -39.58 -29.37 -33.73
N ASN A 697 -40.55 -30.27 -33.95
CA ASN A 697 -41.91 -29.96 -34.41
C ASN A 697 -42.95 -29.91 -33.27
N VAL A 698 -42.63 -30.40 -32.07
CA VAL A 698 -43.54 -30.43 -30.91
C VAL A 698 -43.10 -29.44 -29.82
N MET A 699 -41.81 -29.12 -29.75
CA MET A 699 -41.22 -28.25 -28.74
C MET A 699 -40.47 -27.09 -29.39
N ASN A 700 -40.29 -26.00 -28.64
CA ASN A 700 -39.58 -24.82 -29.14
C ASN A 700 -38.04 -25.05 -29.15
N ASN A 701 -37.25 -24.06 -29.56
CA ASN A 701 -35.79 -24.20 -29.78
C ASN A 701 -34.98 -24.62 -28.52
N ILE A 702 -35.56 -24.52 -27.31
CA ILE A 702 -34.96 -25.04 -26.07
C ILE A 702 -34.74 -26.55 -26.10
N SER A 703 -35.56 -27.30 -26.85
CA SER A 703 -35.36 -28.73 -27.07
C SER A 703 -34.05 -29.01 -27.82
N SER A 704 -33.68 -28.14 -28.77
CA SER A 704 -32.41 -28.21 -29.50
C SER A 704 -31.23 -27.91 -28.58
N ALA A 705 -31.33 -26.87 -27.73
CA ALA A 705 -30.30 -26.56 -26.73
C ALA A 705 -30.11 -27.71 -25.72
N MET A 706 -31.19 -28.39 -25.34
CA MET A 706 -31.14 -29.55 -24.43
C MET A 706 -30.36 -30.75 -25.01
N LYS A 707 -30.39 -30.96 -26.32
CA LYS A 707 -29.65 -32.06 -26.98
C LYS A 707 -28.13 -31.88 -26.92
N VAL A 708 -27.67 -30.64 -26.77
CA VAL A 708 -26.24 -30.25 -26.72
C VAL A 708 -25.86 -29.62 -25.39
N ILE A 709 -26.68 -29.81 -24.35
CA ILE A 709 -26.53 -29.13 -23.06
C ILE A 709 -25.15 -29.37 -22.44
N ASP A 710 -24.63 -30.60 -22.52
CA ASP A 710 -23.31 -30.96 -21.97
C ASP A 710 -22.14 -30.44 -22.80
N SER A 711 -22.40 -30.00 -24.04
CA SER A 711 -21.40 -29.40 -24.92
C SER A 711 -21.21 -27.90 -24.69
N ILE A 712 -22.11 -27.24 -23.95
CA ILE A 712 -22.03 -25.81 -23.62
C ILE A 712 -20.87 -25.56 -22.65
N ASP A 713 -19.70 -25.17 -23.16
CA ASP A 713 -18.54 -24.66 -22.39
C ASP A 713 -17.67 -23.77 -23.29
N ARG A 714 -17.50 -22.49 -22.90
CA ARG A 714 -16.71 -21.49 -23.66
C ARG A 714 -17.06 -21.50 -25.14
N CYS A 715 -18.34 -21.44 -25.44
CA CYS A 715 -18.85 -21.67 -26.79
C CYS A 715 -19.72 -20.52 -27.29
N TYR A 716 -19.75 -20.39 -28.61
CA TYR A 716 -20.84 -19.69 -29.27
C TYR A 716 -22.09 -20.58 -29.30
N ILE A 717 -23.25 -19.98 -29.09
CA ILE A 717 -24.55 -20.55 -29.44
C ILE A 717 -25.15 -19.63 -30.50
N CYS A 718 -25.36 -20.20 -31.70
CA CYS A 718 -25.78 -19.49 -32.90
C CYS A 718 -27.09 -20.06 -33.46
N GLU A 719 -27.91 -19.19 -34.00
CA GLU A 719 -29.01 -19.54 -34.91
C GLU A 719 -28.48 -19.72 -36.33
N ALA A 720 -29.17 -20.55 -37.11
CA ALA A 720 -28.65 -21.06 -38.38
C ALA A 720 -29.14 -20.29 -39.62
N ASP A 721 -29.97 -19.28 -39.42
CA ASP A 721 -30.63 -18.47 -40.45
C ASP A 721 -30.05 -17.05 -40.60
N LEU A 722 -28.80 -16.90 -40.17
CA LEU A 722 -28.06 -15.65 -40.21
C LEU A 722 -27.05 -15.66 -41.35
N LEU A 723 -27.18 -14.71 -42.27
CA LEU A 723 -26.20 -14.45 -43.32
C LEU A 723 -25.17 -13.43 -42.81
N ILE A 724 -23.93 -13.89 -42.61
CA ILE A 724 -22.83 -13.06 -42.13
C ILE A 724 -22.10 -12.41 -43.31
N ASN A 725 -22.17 -11.08 -43.40
CA ASN A 725 -21.42 -10.28 -44.38
C ASN A 725 -20.03 -9.91 -43.87
N ASN A 726 -19.90 -9.70 -42.56
CA ASN A 726 -18.64 -9.34 -41.93
C ASN A 726 -18.17 -10.45 -40.96
N PRO A 727 -17.17 -11.28 -41.32
CA PRO A 727 -16.73 -12.39 -40.50
C PRO A 727 -16.07 -11.96 -39.17
N ASP A 728 -15.73 -10.68 -39.01
CA ASP A 728 -15.10 -10.18 -37.78
C ASP A 728 -16.07 -10.00 -36.61
N ILE A 729 -17.38 -10.15 -36.84
CA ILE A 729 -18.35 -10.25 -35.75
C ILE A 729 -18.16 -11.54 -34.93
N ILE A 730 -17.47 -12.54 -35.49
CA ILE A 730 -16.98 -13.70 -34.75
C ILE A 730 -15.55 -13.42 -34.27
N ARG A 731 -15.33 -13.56 -32.96
CA ARG A 731 -14.03 -13.35 -32.31
C ARG A 731 -13.46 -14.67 -31.80
N LYS A 732 -12.13 -14.83 -31.91
CA LYS A 732 -11.35 -15.96 -31.37
C LYS A 732 -11.27 -15.96 -29.84
N TYR A 733 -11.26 -14.77 -29.24
CA TYR A 733 -11.26 -14.56 -27.79
C TYR A 733 -12.38 -13.63 -27.39
N GLU A 734 -13.03 -13.92 -26.27
CA GLU A 734 -14.13 -13.14 -25.71
C GLU A 734 -13.96 -12.91 -24.21
N PHE A 735 -14.09 -11.66 -23.78
CA PHE A 735 -13.82 -11.26 -22.39
C PHE A 735 -14.88 -11.73 -21.41
N SER A 736 -16.16 -11.62 -21.82
CA SER A 736 -17.31 -11.92 -20.99
C SER A 736 -18.45 -12.48 -21.84
N SER A 737 -19.41 -13.15 -21.20
CA SER A 737 -20.60 -13.66 -21.88
C SER A 737 -21.36 -12.50 -22.52
N ASN A 738 -21.70 -12.63 -23.79
CA ASN A 738 -22.27 -11.54 -24.58
C ASN A 738 -23.28 -12.05 -25.60
N TYR A 739 -24.13 -11.12 -26.06
CA TYR A 739 -25.11 -11.34 -27.11
C TYR A 739 -24.95 -10.27 -28.19
N LEU A 740 -24.98 -10.68 -29.45
CA LEU A 740 -24.80 -9.77 -30.58
C LEU A 740 -26.05 -8.91 -30.79
N GLY A 741 -25.86 -7.61 -31.04
CA GLY A 741 -26.97 -6.75 -31.45
C GLY A 741 -26.55 -5.47 -32.15
N ALA A 742 -27.39 -5.01 -33.08
CA ALA A 742 -27.18 -3.78 -33.84
C ALA A 742 -28.06 -2.64 -33.32
N ARG A 743 -27.48 -1.45 -33.16
CA ARG A 743 -28.24 -0.29 -32.71
C ARG A 743 -29.21 0.16 -33.81
N VAL A 744 -30.49 0.27 -33.48
CA VAL A 744 -31.56 0.71 -34.39
C VAL A 744 -32.44 1.76 -33.73
N LYS A 745 -33.03 2.65 -34.54
CA LYS A 745 -34.00 3.63 -34.04
C LYS A 745 -35.31 2.98 -33.64
N GLU A 746 -35.74 1.97 -34.37
CA GLU A 746 -36.96 1.22 -34.15
C GLU A 746 -36.81 -0.17 -34.79
N THR A 747 -37.43 -1.17 -34.18
CA THR A 747 -37.58 -2.53 -34.72
C THR A 747 -38.83 -3.15 -34.09
N ASP A 748 -39.51 -4.01 -34.83
CA ASP A 748 -40.59 -4.91 -34.39
C ASP A 748 -40.07 -6.28 -33.92
N ASP A 749 -38.78 -6.54 -34.13
CA ASP A 749 -38.09 -7.77 -33.77
C ASP A 749 -37.59 -7.78 -32.31
N TRP A 750 -37.02 -8.89 -31.87
CA TRP A 750 -36.38 -9.04 -30.58
C TRP A 750 -35.23 -8.05 -30.40
N CYS A 751 -35.28 -7.30 -29.30
CA CYS A 751 -34.30 -6.25 -29.04
C CYS A 751 -33.89 -6.16 -27.57
N PHE A 752 -32.72 -5.56 -27.36
CA PHE A 752 -32.16 -5.25 -26.06
C PHE A 752 -32.27 -3.76 -25.74
N LYS A 753 -32.69 -3.45 -24.51
CA LYS A 753 -32.41 -2.16 -23.89
C LYS A 753 -31.07 -2.22 -23.16
N LYS A 754 -30.12 -1.39 -23.59
CA LYS A 754 -28.76 -1.34 -23.02
C LYS A 754 -28.74 -0.55 -21.71
N VAL A 755 -28.20 -1.16 -20.64
CA VAL A 755 -27.96 -0.49 -19.36
C VAL A 755 -26.50 -0.72 -18.98
N ASN A 756 -25.71 0.35 -18.93
CA ASN A 756 -24.28 0.31 -18.59
C ASN A 756 -23.45 -0.70 -19.41
N GLY A 757 -23.79 -0.94 -20.68
CA GLY A 757 -23.09 -1.92 -21.52
C GLY A 757 -23.74 -3.31 -21.59
N TYR A 758 -24.68 -3.60 -20.70
CA TYR A 758 -25.27 -4.93 -20.54
C TYR A 758 -26.74 -4.97 -20.95
N VAL A 759 -27.28 -6.19 -21.11
CA VAL A 759 -28.70 -6.42 -21.40
C VAL A 759 -29.57 -6.02 -20.19
N GLY A 760 -30.25 -4.89 -20.31
CA GLY A 760 -31.14 -4.33 -19.31
C GLY A 760 -32.59 -4.79 -19.45
N LYS A 761 -33.08 -5.04 -20.67
CA LYS A 761 -34.40 -5.65 -20.94
C LYS A 761 -34.33 -6.37 -22.28
N TYR A 762 -35.03 -7.49 -22.41
CA TYR A 762 -35.16 -8.24 -23.66
C TYR A 762 -36.66 -8.37 -24.00
N THR A 763 -37.09 -7.74 -25.09
CA THR A 763 -38.48 -7.63 -25.52
C THR A 763 -38.57 -7.70 -27.04
N GLN A 764 -39.72 -8.10 -27.55
CA GLN A 764 -40.05 -7.97 -28.96
C GLN A 764 -40.61 -6.57 -29.19
N GLY A 765 -40.08 -5.86 -30.20
CA GLY A 765 -40.44 -4.48 -30.49
C GLY A 765 -39.79 -3.45 -29.57
N GLY A 766 -39.31 -2.33 -30.14
CA GLY A 766 -38.88 -1.17 -29.35
C GLY A 766 -38.15 -0.08 -30.13
N GLU A 767 -38.22 1.15 -29.61
CA GLU A 767 -37.49 2.32 -30.10
C GLU A 767 -36.13 2.49 -29.40
N ASP A 768 -35.14 3.15 -30.02
CA ASP A 768 -33.74 3.34 -29.57
C ASP A 768 -33.23 2.16 -28.75
N CYS A 769 -33.04 1.05 -29.44
CA CYS A 769 -32.70 -0.24 -28.87
C CYS A 769 -31.62 -0.93 -29.72
N TYR A 770 -31.23 -2.13 -29.31
CA TYR A 770 -30.32 -2.98 -30.06
C TYR A 770 -31.09 -4.20 -30.57
N GLN A 771 -31.35 -4.29 -31.88
CA GLN A 771 -31.93 -5.49 -32.49
C GLN A 771 -31.00 -6.67 -32.21
N ALA A 772 -31.54 -7.75 -31.67
CA ALA A 772 -30.80 -8.93 -31.26
C ALA A 772 -30.61 -9.85 -32.46
N TYR A 773 -29.38 -10.29 -32.71
CA TYR A 773 -29.11 -11.36 -33.66
C TYR A 773 -28.68 -12.60 -32.91
N GLY A 774 -29.18 -13.77 -33.30
CA GLY A 774 -29.00 -15.07 -32.64
C GLY A 774 -27.57 -15.60 -32.50
N ILE A 775 -26.55 -14.76 -32.26
CA ILE A 775 -25.16 -15.14 -31.99
C ILE A 775 -24.81 -14.68 -30.57
N SER A 776 -24.54 -15.64 -29.69
CA SER A 776 -24.17 -15.38 -28.29
C SER A 776 -22.94 -16.17 -27.88
N TYR A 777 -22.10 -15.60 -27.02
CA TYR A 777 -20.96 -16.28 -26.41
C TYR A 777 -21.16 -16.46 -24.91
N TRP A 778 -20.76 -17.62 -24.40
CA TRP A 778 -20.88 -17.99 -22.99
C TRP A 778 -19.52 -18.40 -22.45
N ASN A 779 -19.03 -17.68 -21.44
CA ASN A 779 -17.77 -18.03 -20.76
C ASN A 779 -17.92 -19.29 -19.90
N GLU A 780 -16.83 -19.77 -19.31
CA GLU A 780 -16.81 -21.02 -18.51
C GLU A 780 -17.80 -21.00 -17.32
N GLU A 781 -17.85 -19.88 -16.58
CA GLU A 781 -18.72 -19.73 -15.40
C GLU A 781 -20.20 -19.72 -15.79
N ASP A 782 -20.58 -18.88 -16.76
CA ASP A 782 -21.96 -18.74 -17.19
C ASP A 782 -22.42 -19.94 -18.01
N SER A 783 -21.53 -20.64 -18.71
CA SER A 783 -21.84 -21.93 -19.34
C SER A 783 -22.32 -22.93 -18.29
N ALA A 784 -21.63 -23.03 -17.15
CA ALA A 784 -22.03 -23.94 -16.07
C ALA A 784 -23.39 -23.57 -15.46
N LYS A 785 -23.67 -22.28 -15.28
CA LYS A 785 -25.00 -21.78 -14.85
C LYS A 785 -26.06 -22.11 -15.90
N LEU A 786 -25.77 -21.83 -17.16
CA LEU A 786 -26.71 -22.00 -18.28
C LEU A 786 -27.14 -23.46 -18.43
N ARG A 787 -26.20 -24.41 -18.31
CA ARG A 787 -26.52 -25.84 -18.31
C ARG A 787 -27.53 -26.22 -17.23
N ASN A 788 -27.39 -25.67 -16.03
CA ASN A 788 -28.27 -25.95 -14.91
C ASN A 788 -29.63 -25.24 -15.04
N ASP A 789 -29.61 -23.97 -15.43
CA ASP A 789 -30.82 -23.15 -15.54
C ASP A 789 -31.71 -23.61 -16.71
N ILE A 790 -31.13 -23.99 -17.85
CA ILE A 790 -31.89 -24.59 -18.97
C ILE A 790 -32.53 -25.91 -18.53
N ARG A 791 -31.78 -26.83 -17.89
CA ARG A 791 -32.35 -28.10 -17.37
C ARG A 791 -33.49 -27.86 -16.39
N LYS A 792 -33.33 -26.88 -15.50
CA LYS A 792 -34.35 -26.53 -14.51
C LYS A 792 -35.59 -25.94 -15.16
N HIS A 793 -35.42 -25.03 -16.13
CA HIS A 793 -36.55 -24.42 -16.82
C HIS A 793 -37.27 -25.42 -17.73
N TYR A 794 -36.53 -26.23 -18.47
CA TYR A 794 -37.08 -27.23 -19.39
C TYR A 794 -37.99 -28.24 -18.68
N ASN A 795 -37.68 -28.61 -17.43
CA ASN A 795 -38.50 -29.50 -16.61
C ASN A 795 -39.64 -28.80 -15.85
N SER A 796 -39.76 -27.47 -15.97
CA SER A 796 -40.83 -26.70 -15.35
C SER A 796 -42.08 -26.66 -16.23
N ARG A 797 -43.23 -26.32 -15.63
CA ARG A 797 -44.50 -26.19 -16.36
C ARG A 797 -44.38 -25.06 -17.39
N GLY A 798 -44.62 -25.37 -18.67
CA GLY A 798 -44.51 -24.39 -19.77
C GLY A 798 -43.08 -24.16 -20.29
N GLY A 799 -42.08 -24.88 -19.77
CA GLY A 799 -40.68 -24.68 -20.15
C GLY A 799 -40.27 -25.34 -21.46
N LYS A 800 -41.09 -26.22 -22.05
CA LYS A 800 -40.78 -26.88 -23.34
C LYS A 800 -41.22 -26.03 -24.54
N GLU A 801 -42.09 -25.06 -24.29
CA GLU A 801 -42.67 -24.13 -25.25
C GLU A 801 -41.86 -22.82 -25.38
N THR A 802 -40.83 -22.63 -24.54
CA THR A 802 -40.02 -21.40 -24.50
C THR A 802 -38.80 -21.45 -25.40
N LEU A 803 -38.36 -20.29 -25.89
CA LEU A 803 -37.04 -20.17 -26.52
C LEU A 803 -35.91 -20.28 -25.48
N TRP A 804 -34.78 -20.89 -25.84
CA TRP A 804 -33.66 -21.16 -24.92
C TRP A 804 -33.06 -19.86 -24.36
N GLU A 805 -32.96 -18.82 -25.18
CA GLU A 805 -32.37 -17.53 -24.83
C GLU A 805 -33.23 -16.76 -23.82
N ASN A 806 -34.54 -17.06 -23.72
CA ASN A 806 -35.38 -16.52 -22.66
C ASN A 806 -34.96 -17.01 -21.26
N VAL A 807 -34.29 -18.17 -21.16
CA VAL A 807 -33.82 -18.70 -19.87
C VAL A 807 -32.85 -17.70 -19.22
N PRO A 808 -31.71 -17.34 -19.82
CA PRO A 808 -30.80 -16.37 -19.22
C PRO A 808 -31.25 -14.91 -19.39
N LEU A 809 -32.06 -14.56 -20.40
CA LEU A 809 -32.43 -13.15 -20.66
C LEU A 809 -33.71 -12.68 -19.94
N LYS A 810 -34.63 -13.60 -19.58
CA LYS A 810 -35.90 -13.27 -18.91
C LYS A 810 -36.09 -14.01 -17.59
N TYR A 811 -36.07 -15.35 -17.61
CA TYR A 811 -36.49 -16.15 -16.44
C TYR A 811 -35.45 -16.17 -15.31
N PHE A 812 -34.18 -16.36 -15.66
CA PHE A 812 -33.05 -16.42 -14.74
C PHE A 812 -32.11 -15.22 -14.86
N LYS A 813 -32.62 -14.09 -15.38
CA LYS A 813 -31.82 -12.89 -15.65
C LYS A 813 -30.95 -12.42 -14.49
N LYS A 814 -31.39 -12.59 -13.24
CA LYS A 814 -30.63 -12.23 -12.04
C LYS A 814 -29.32 -13.02 -11.87
N ASN A 815 -29.20 -14.17 -12.53
CA ASN A 815 -28.00 -15.03 -12.46
C ASN A 815 -26.91 -14.60 -13.46
N TYR A 816 -27.25 -13.76 -14.44
CA TYR A 816 -26.40 -13.45 -15.58
C TYR A 816 -26.12 -11.95 -15.71
N LYS A 817 -24.95 -11.64 -16.24
CA LYS A 817 -24.56 -10.28 -16.61
C LYS A 817 -24.02 -10.28 -18.05
N ILE A 818 -24.95 -10.24 -19.00
CA ILE A 818 -24.66 -10.44 -20.43
C ILE A 818 -24.37 -9.08 -21.08
N GLU A 819 -23.20 -8.95 -21.68
CA GLU A 819 -22.79 -7.76 -22.42
C GLU A 819 -23.49 -7.70 -23.79
N ILE A 820 -23.83 -6.51 -24.26
CA ILE A 820 -24.30 -6.32 -25.65
C ILE A 820 -23.08 -6.11 -26.51
N ARG A 821 -22.73 -7.11 -27.33
CA ARG A 821 -21.68 -7.00 -28.34
C ARG A 821 -22.26 -6.33 -29.57
N THR A 822 -21.76 -5.15 -29.89
CA THR A 822 -22.36 -4.31 -30.93
C THR A 822 -21.85 -4.67 -32.33
N CYS A 823 -22.75 -4.79 -33.29
CA CYS A 823 -22.45 -4.83 -34.73
C CYS A 823 -23.25 -3.76 -35.48
N PHE A 824 -22.97 -3.60 -36.77
CA PHE A 824 -23.79 -2.83 -37.68
C PHE A 824 -24.81 -3.73 -38.37
N LYS A 825 -25.94 -3.16 -38.79
CA LYS A 825 -26.98 -3.88 -39.55
C LYS A 825 -26.46 -4.38 -40.91
N SER A 826 -25.40 -3.78 -41.45
CA SER A 826 -24.72 -4.25 -42.66
C SER A 826 -23.85 -5.49 -42.45
N ASP A 827 -23.45 -5.79 -41.20
CA ASP A 827 -22.54 -6.90 -40.89
C ASP A 827 -23.22 -8.27 -40.94
N ILE A 828 -24.54 -8.30 -40.71
CA ILE A 828 -25.34 -9.50 -40.55
C ILE A 828 -26.78 -9.26 -40.98
N ILE A 829 -27.36 -10.22 -41.68
CA ILE A 829 -28.74 -10.17 -42.15
C ILE A 829 -29.45 -11.44 -41.68
N GLU A 830 -30.59 -11.27 -41.01
CA GLU A 830 -31.52 -12.34 -40.71
C GLU A 830 -32.58 -12.35 -41.81
N ILE A 831 -32.86 -13.52 -42.38
CA ILE A 831 -33.81 -13.66 -43.50
C ILE A 831 -35.09 -14.28 -42.94
N ASP A 832 -36.11 -13.47 -42.69
CA ASP A 832 -37.31 -13.90 -41.98
C ASP A 832 -38.38 -14.53 -42.87
N ASN A 833 -38.52 -14.03 -44.09
CA ASN A 833 -39.59 -14.39 -45.02
C ASN A 833 -39.09 -14.47 -46.48
N PHE A 834 -39.91 -15.06 -47.35
CA PHE A 834 -39.54 -15.20 -48.76
C PHE A 834 -39.33 -13.85 -49.47
N SER A 835 -40.11 -12.82 -49.14
CA SER A 835 -39.94 -11.49 -49.76
C SER A 835 -38.56 -10.89 -49.50
N GLU A 836 -38.03 -11.06 -48.28
CA GLU A 836 -36.66 -10.68 -47.94
C GLU A 836 -35.62 -11.50 -48.73
N LEU A 837 -35.85 -12.81 -48.91
CA LEU A 837 -34.98 -13.65 -49.74
C LEU A 837 -34.92 -13.14 -51.19
N VAL A 838 -36.05 -12.80 -51.79
CA VAL A 838 -36.11 -12.22 -53.15
C VAL A 838 -35.39 -10.87 -53.22
N SER A 839 -35.50 -10.06 -52.17
CA SER A 839 -34.81 -8.76 -52.12
C SER A 839 -33.28 -8.88 -52.07
N LEU A 840 -32.78 -10.02 -51.57
CA LEU A 840 -31.35 -10.31 -51.47
C LEU A 840 -30.81 -11.07 -52.68
N ASP A 841 -31.65 -11.86 -53.35
CA ASP A 841 -31.33 -12.66 -54.52
C ASP A 841 -32.54 -12.73 -55.47
N GLU A 842 -32.49 -11.91 -56.53
CA GLU A 842 -33.55 -11.80 -57.53
C GLU A 842 -33.82 -13.12 -58.27
N SER A 843 -32.93 -14.12 -58.21
CA SER A 843 -33.17 -15.43 -58.85
C SER A 843 -34.40 -16.16 -58.28
N TYR A 844 -34.83 -15.80 -57.06
CA TYR A 844 -36.04 -16.33 -56.43
C TYR A 844 -37.34 -15.63 -56.87
N ALA A 845 -37.28 -14.51 -57.61
CA ALA A 845 -38.47 -13.76 -58.00
C ALA A 845 -39.48 -14.60 -58.81
N ASN A 846 -38.99 -15.58 -59.57
CA ASN A 846 -39.80 -16.50 -60.40
C ASN A 846 -39.91 -17.92 -59.81
N TYR A 847 -39.72 -18.10 -58.49
CA TYR A 847 -39.73 -19.42 -57.89
C TYR A 847 -41.12 -20.09 -58.00
N PRO A 848 -41.21 -21.37 -58.43
CA PRO A 848 -42.50 -22.03 -58.64
C PRO A 848 -43.41 -22.01 -57.41
N LYS A 849 -44.70 -21.73 -57.62
CA LYS A 849 -45.75 -21.70 -56.59
C LYS A 849 -45.60 -20.64 -55.50
N HIS A 850 -44.70 -19.66 -55.64
CA HIS A 850 -44.56 -18.60 -54.64
C HIS A 850 -45.84 -17.75 -54.47
N GLU A 851 -46.63 -17.58 -55.54
CA GLU A 851 -47.93 -16.87 -55.49
C GLU A 851 -48.97 -17.50 -54.54
N GLU A 852 -48.84 -18.79 -54.20
CA GLU A 852 -49.74 -19.50 -53.27
C GLU A 852 -49.41 -19.21 -51.79
N PHE A 853 -48.27 -18.57 -51.49
CA PHE A 853 -47.74 -18.35 -50.14
C PHE A 853 -47.52 -16.87 -49.77
N ASN A 854 -47.91 -15.94 -50.66
CA ASN A 854 -47.86 -14.49 -50.43
C ASN A 854 -49.01 -13.98 -49.54
#